data_AF-A0A840Q7E0-F1
#
_entry.id   AF-A0A840Q7E0-F1
#
_cell.length_a   1.000
_cell.length_b   1.000
_cell.length_c   1.000
_cell.angle_alpha   90.00
_cell.angle_beta   90.00
_cell.angle_gamma   90.00
#
_symmetry.space_group_name_H-M   'P 1'
#
loop_
_entity.id
_entity.type
_entity.pdbx_description
1 polymer ?
#
loop_
_entity_poly.entity_id
_entity_poly.type
_entity_poly.pdbx_seq_one_letter_code
_entity_poly.pdbx_strand_id
1 'polypeptide(L)'
;MGIAQVIPDGDVLPVRAQYGRDTAWNIGVNPLHAEKPLWYTIPDLIASTLLSGKPPRVVKAVRFVPAGKTLSTLNTVRLRGQVPVDPVDDDFFRTVVEQRQAVKDSDPTLAAFLKVLANAGSYGIFAQMDRQELATGQRTHVTVHGAAEQPWKAAVAAPEKPGEYVFPPIAACITGAARLMLAMLERSVTDAGGVWTFCDTDSMAIVANEHGTLIDCPGGPHTMPDGRAAVRALTLDHVDTIRQRFARLNPYRPDAVTDILKAEFTGWCYAISAKRYALYRLDPAGIPAIKSTSEDANGGDTGLIEIDKTSEHGLGHLLNPTDPDSADRDWIRHLWQLIISDAHRRATGEPDWLDRPALSRISISSPTQWRPFTSWNAGKPYRQQIKPFNFLLVGHVAAASHPPGTDPQRFHLIAPYDSDPATWLDLPWRNRYDPHGTTYRTTTERWNYDDHQYRDIRPAPDDLVQLKTYRQILHQYRRRPEHKANGPDGKPCHSSTTGLLQRRTVRLARLHHIGKETNQLDEWQTGGISPDHVLTDYDSPNDALTDLVLPALASHTTQQLADHIGLSAREIERIRAGDVSPRPAVSESLTRLAVDTAITELDQQHTEHPWKREPDHTRYAKWESVLAYRKHHHNPQRLCPCGCGQKLTRRQKYATDACRKRHNRAVAVRPVLARGRVR
;
A
#
# COMPACT_ATOMS: atom_id res chain seq x y z
N MET A 1 -16.38 0.39 24.35
CA MET A 1 -15.67 0.69 23.08
C MET A 1 -15.55 2.21 22.92
N GLY A 2 -14.54 2.73 22.23
CA GLY A 2 -14.44 4.17 22.00
C GLY A 2 -13.49 4.56 20.87
N ILE A 3 -13.67 5.80 20.40
CA ILE A 3 -12.79 6.49 19.46
C ILE A 3 -12.43 7.86 20.04
N ALA A 4 -11.29 8.40 19.63
CA ALA A 4 -10.92 9.76 19.99
C ALA A 4 -10.28 10.49 18.81
N GLN A 5 -10.53 11.79 18.77
CA GLN A 5 -9.92 12.72 17.86
C GLN A 5 -8.63 13.22 18.49
N VAL A 6 -7.51 13.05 17.80
CA VAL A 6 -6.18 13.46 18.26
C VAL A 6 -5.53 14.38 17.24
N ILE A 7 -4.55 15.18 17.65
CA ILE A 7 -3.66 15.88 16.71
C ILE A 7 -2.30 15.18 16.77
N PRO A 8 -2.02 14.28 15.81
CA PRO A 8 -0.79 13.50 15.79
C PRO A 8 0.46 14.38 15.69
N ASP A 9 1.44 14.10 16.55
CA ASP A 9 2.76 14.74 16.51
C ASP A 9 3.87 13.70 16.68
N GLY A 10 4.09 12.87 15.66
CA GLY A 10 5.02 11.75 15.73
C GLY A 10 4.44 10.56 16.50
N ASP A 11 3.11 10.48 16.60
CA ASP A 11 2.40 9.36 17.21
C ASP A 11 2.38 8.17 16.25
N VAL A 12 2.66 6.96 16.76
CA VAL A 12 2.77 5.74 15.94
C VAL A 12 1.37 5.19 15.70
N LEU A 13 0.78 5.55 14.56
CA LEU A 13 -0.63 5.31 14.25
C LEU A 13 -0.79 4.53 12.94
N PRO A 14 -1.90 3.80 12.74
CA PRO A 14 -2.22 3.22 11.44
C PRO A 14 -2.53 4.32 10.44
N VAL A 15 -1.79 4.36 9.33
CA VAL A 15 -1.94 5.34 8.25
C VAL A 15 -2.03 4.62 6.93
N ARG A 16 -3.18 4.79 6.26
CA ARG A 16 -3.37 4.37 4.87
C ARG A 16 -2.86 5.49 3.95
N ALA A 17 -1.85 5.18 3.15
CA ALA A 17 -1.18 6.11 2.25
C ALA A 17 -0.58 5.39 1.03
N GLN A 18 -0.22 6.14 0.01
CA GLN A 18 0.62 5.66 -1.10
C GLN A 18 2.09 5.81 -0.69
N TYR A 19 2.68 4.70 -0.22
CA TYR A 19 4.06 4.70 0.28
C TYR A 19 5.12 4.64 -0.84
N GLY A 20 4.77 4.10 -2.00
CA GLY A 20 5.62 4.08 -3.19
C GLY A 20 4.98 4.85 -4.36
N ARG A 21 5.74 5.04 -5.44
CA ARG A 21 5.18 5.60 -6.67
C ARG A 21 4.22 4.62 -7.31
N ASP A 22 3.07 5.11 -7.73
CA ASP A 22 2.04 4.32 -8.41
C ASP A 22 1.62 3.07 -7.62
N THR A 23 1.80 3.10 -6.30
CA THR A 23 1.35 2.01 -5.42
C THR A 23 -0.08 2.27 -4.98
N ALA A 24 -0.86 1.19 -4.87
CA ALA A 24 -2.16 1.23 -4.21
C ALA A 24 -2.07 1.81 -2.79
N TRP A 25 -3.20 2.33 -2.31
CA TRP A 25 -3.37 2.75 -0.93
C TRP A 25 -3.09 1.58 0.01
N ASN A 26 -2.03 1.69 0.81
CA ASN A 26 -1.62 0.65 1.73
C ASN A 26 -1.57 1.18 3.14
N ILE A 27 -1.75 0.30 4.13
CA ILE A 27 -1.71 0.67 5.54
C ILE A 27 -0.35 0.33 6.15
N GLY A 28 0.24 1.28 6.85
CA GLY A 28 1.43 1.12 7.68
C GLY A 28 1.18 1.68 9.08
N VAL A 29 1.86 1.15 10.10
CA VAL A 29 1.79 1.67 11.48
C VAL A 29 3.04 2.50 11.74
N ASN A 30 2.90 3.80 11.57
CA ASN A 30 4.02 4.72 11.34
C ASN A 30 3.87 6.01 12.17
N PRO A 31 4.98 6.69 12.54
CA PRO A 31 4.93 8.01 13.14
C PRO A 31 4.20 8.98 12.21
N LEU A 32 3.09 9.54 12.68
CA LEU A 32 2.26 10.47 11.93
C LEU A 32 2.36 11.87 12.55
N HIS A 33 2.59 12.87 11.70
CA HIS A 33 2.35 14.26 12.04
C HIS A 33 1.21 14.82 11.21
N ALA A 34 0.27 15.51 11.86
CA ALA A 34 -0.80 16.23 11.20
C ALA A 34 -1.13 17.52 11.95
N GLU A 35 -1.53 18.56 11.21
CA GLU A 35 -1.97 19.83 11.78
C GLU A 35 -3.45 19.81 12.17
N LYS A 36 -4.26 19.08 11.38
CA LYS A 36 -5.71 18.91 11.62
C LYS A 36 -5.96 17.68 12.53
N PRO A 37 -6.98 17.71 13.39
CA PRO A 37 -7.34 16.57 14.23
C PRO A 37 -7.87 15.37 13.41
N LEU A 38 -7.51 14.15 13.79
CA LEU A 38 -7.89 12.89 13.13
C LEU A 38 -8.52 11.90 14.13
N TRP A 39 -9.48 11.10 13.66
CA TRP A 39 -10.15 10.08 14.48
C TRP A 39 -9.39 8.76 14.48
N TYR A 40 -9.18 8.20 15.67
CA TYR A 40 -8.57 6.91 15.89
C TYR A 40 -9.32 6.12 16.95
N THR A 41 -9.18 4.80 16.92
CA THR A 41 -9.75 3.94 17.96
C THR A 41 -8.94 4.07 19.25
N ILE A 42 -9.59 3.94 20.41
CA ILE A 42 -8.87 3.96 21.69
C ILE A 42 -7.77 2.88 21.74
N PRO A 43 -7.98 1.63 21.28
CA PRO A 43 -6.90 0.66 21.17
C PRO A 43 -5.69 1.12 20.36
N ASP A 44 -5.89 1.80 19.22
CA ASP A 44 -4.79 2.36 18.41
C ASP A 44 -4.02 3.45 19.17
N LEU A 45 -4.70 4.26 19.98
CA LEU A 45 -4.05 5.30 20.78
C LEU A 45 -3.22 4.72 21.92
N ILE A 46 -3.70 3.64 22.56
CA ILE A 46 -2.94 2.89 23.56
C ILE A 46 -1.72 2.24 22.89
N ALA A 47 -1.90 1.61 21.73
CA ALA A 47 -0.80 1.04 20.95
C ALA A 47 0.24 2.10 20.60
N SER A 48 -0.20 3.27 20.15
CA SER A 48 0.68 4.41 19.90
C SER A 48 1.47 4.80 21.15
N THR A 49 0.82 4.91 22.32
CA THR A 49 1.52 5.26 23.58
C THR A 49 2.57 4.22 23.97
N LEU A 50 2.27 2.92 23.80
CA LEU A 50 3.23 1.85 24.05
C LEU A 50 4.45 1.94 23.11
N LEU A 51 4.23 2.28 21.84
CA LEU A 51 5.29 2.27 20.83
C LEU A 51 6.09 3.59 20.78
N SER A 52 5.46 4.73 21.07
CA SER A 52 6.12 6.04 21.05
C SER A 52 6.66 6.47 22.41
N GLY A 53 6.21 5.82 23.50
CA GLY A 53 6.51 6.24 24.88
C GLY A 53 5.80 7.53 25.29
N LYS A 54 4.92 8.09 24.46
CA LYS A 54 4.19 9.34 24.76
C LYS A 54 2.69 9.22 24.45
N PRO A 55 1.81 9.77 25.30
CA PRO A 55 0.38 9.82 25.02
C PRO A 55 0.08 10.81 23.87
N PRO A 56 -0.79 10.45 22.90
CA PRO A 56 -1.24 11.37 21.86
C PRO A 56 -2.04 12.56 22.44
N ARG A 57 -2.00 13.70 21.76
CA ARG A 57 -2.80 14.88 22.15
C ARG A 57 -4.27 14.70 21.76
N VAL A 58 -5.10 14.28 22.72
CA VAL A 58 -6.54 14.11 22.54
C VAL A 58 -7.27 15.46 22.57
N VAL A 59 -8.10 15.69 21.55
CA VAL A 59 -8.98 16.87 21.42
C VAL A 59 -10.40 16.52 21.86
N LYS A 60 -10.89 15.35 21.48
CA LYS A 60 -12.26 14.89 21.75
C LYS A 60 -12.28 13.36 21.86
N ALA A 61 -13.11 12.81 22.73
CA ALA A 61 -13.32 11.36 22.83
C ALA A 61 -14.80 11.01 22.84
N VAL A 62 -15.13 9.87 22.25
CA VAL A 62 -16.48 9.31 22.19
C VAL A 62 -16.44 7.87 22.69
N ARG A 63 -17.27 7.57 23.69
CA ARG A 63 -17.46 6.22 24.21
C ARG A 63 -18.80 5.69 23.74
N PHE A 64 -18.79 4.49 23.18
CA PHE A 64 -19.98 3.72 22.86
C PHE A 64 -20.28 2.80 24.04
N VAL A 65 -21.50 2.91 24.55
CA VAL A 65 -22.05 2.10 25.64
C VAL A 65 -23.32 1.40 25.15
N PRO A 66 -23.56 0.14 25.55
CA PRO A 66 -24.82 -0.50 25.24
C PRO A 66 -25.97 0.27 25.90
N ALA A 67 -27.15 0.28 25.26
CA ALA A 67 -28.35 0.92 25.81
C ALA A 67 -28.92 0.19 27.05
N GLY A 68 -28.29 -0.90 27.49
CA GLY A 68 -28.65 -1.65 28.70
C GLY A 68 -29.91 -2.53 28.59
N LYS A 69 -30.47 -2.69 27.39
CA LYS A 69 -31.64 -3.54 27.14
C LYS A 69 -31.26 -4.71 26.25
N THR A 70 -31.38 -5.92 26.78
CA THR A 70 -31.39 -7.14 25.95
C THR A 70 -32.64 -7.08 25.08
N LEU A 71 -32.47 -7.30 23.77
CA LEU A 71 -33.61 -7.35 22.86
C LEU A 71 -34.47 -8.56 23.23
N SER A 72 -35.74 -8.34 23.56
CA SER A 72 -36.69 -9.42 23.96
C SER A 72 -36.97 -10.43 22.85
N THR A 73 -36.49 -10.16 21.63
CA THR A 73 -36.61 -11.01 20.45
C THR A 73 -35.43 -11.99 20.28
N LEU A 74 -34.38 -11.89 21.10
CA LEU A 74 -33.26 -12.82 21.05
C LEU A 74 -33.65 -14.16 21.70
N ASN A 75 -33.41 -15.25 20.98
CA ASN A 75 -33.68 -16.61 21.42
C ASN A 75 -32.41 -17.45 21.29
N THR A 76 -32.32 -18.52 22.08
CA THR A 76 -31.27 -19.54 21.90
C THR A 76 -31.27 -20.04 20.45
N VAL A 77 -30.08 -20.12 19.86
CA VAL A 77 -29.88 -20.68 18.51
C VAL A 77 -29.05 -21.94 18.56
N ARG A 78 -29.22 -22.83 17.58
CA ARG A 78 -28.35 -24.00 17.38
C ARG A 78 -27.59 -23.88 16.08
N LEU A 79 -26.30 -23.55 16.15
CA LEU A 79 -25.44 -23.40 14.97
C LEU A 79 -25.27 -24.76 14.30
N ARG A 80 -25.65 -24.84 13.02
CA ARG A 80 -25.72 -26.09 12.24
C ARG A 80 -26.53 -27.19 12.94
N GLY A 81 -27.51 -26.83 13.77
CA GLY A 81 -28.32 -27.75 14.57
C GLY A 81 -27.60 -28.39 15.77
N GLN A 82 -26.31 -28.14 15.96
CA GLN A 82 -25.47 -28.88 16.90
C GLN A 82 -25.01 -28.05 18.10
N VAL A 83 -24.54 -26.81 17.87
CA VAL A 83 -23.93 -25.99 18.91
C VAL A 83 -24.97 -24.98 19.45
N PRO A 84 -25.51 -25.18 20.66
CA PRO A 84 -26.40 -24.20 21.27
C PRO A 84 -25.61 -22.94 21.66
N VAL A 85 -26.24 -21.78 21.48
CA VAL A 85 -25.76 -20.49 21.98
C VAL A 85 -26.95 -19.71 22.51
N ASP A 86 -26.95 -19.40 23.80
CA ASP A 86 -27.92 -18.52 24.41
C ASP A 86 -27.39 -17.07 24.41
N PRO A 87 -28.00 -16.14 23.66
CA PRO A 87 -27.53 -14.75 23.61
C PRO A 87 -27.72 -13.96 24.92
N VAL A 88 -28.46 -14.50 25.90
CA VAL A 88 -28.62 -13.90 27.23
C VAL A 88 -27.44 -14.26 28.14
N ASP A 89 -27.03 -15.53 28.10
CA ASP A 89 -26.06 -16.09 29.06
C ASP A 89 -24.66 -16.31 28.46
N ASP A 90 -24.56 -16.51 27.15
CA ASP A 90 -23.31 -16.85 26.45
C ASP A 90 -22.71 -15.66 25.68
N ASP A 91 -21.38 -15.59 25.64
CA ASP A 91 -20.67 -14.82 24.61
C ASP A 91 -20.63 -15.63 23.31
N PHE A 92 -21.35 -15.15 22.30
CA PHE A 92 -21.49 -15.83 21.02
C PHE A 92 -20.14 -16.20 20.38
N PHE A 93 -19.18 -15.27 20.30
CA PHE A 93 -17.93 -15.52 19.59
C PHE A 93 -16.95 -16.34 20.43
N ARG A 94 -16.99 -16.20 21.75
CA ARG A 94 -16.26 -17.09 22.66
C ARG A 94 -16.71 -18.53 22.46
N THR A 95 -18.02 -18.79 22.50
CA THR A 95 -18.59 -20.13 22.32
C THR A 95 -18.25 -20.70 20.95
N VAL A 96 -18.38 -19.92 19.87
CA VAL A 96 -18.01 -20.37 18.51
C VAL A 96 -16.53 -20.78 18.42
N VAL A 97 -15.62 -20.01 19.03
CA VAL A 97 -14.17 -20.30 18.98
C VAL A 97 -13.82 -21.52 19.83
N GLU A 98 -14.37 -21.63 21.05
CA GLU A 98 -14.14 -22.78 21.94
C GLU A 98 -14.65 -24.08 21.31
N GLN A 99 -15.87 -24.06 20.75
CA GLN A 99 -16.46 -25.22 20.08
C GLN A 99 -15.69 -25.61 18.82
N ARG A 100 -15.20 -24.62 18.05
CA ARG A 100 -14.33 -24.89 16.90
C ARG A 100 -13.06 -25.66 17.31
N GLN A 101 -12.43 -25.31 18.43
CA GLN A 101 -11.25 -26.04 18.88
C GLN A 101 -11.60 -27.45 19.36
N ALA A 102 -12.68 -27.59 20.12
CA ALA A 102 -13.12 -28.88 20.65
C ALA A 102 -13.42 -29.92 19.55
N VAL A 103 -13.92 -29.48 18.40
CA VAL A 103 -14.28 -30.36 17.27
C VAL A 103 -13.27 -30.35 16.13
N LYS A 104 -12.13 -29.66 16.29
CA LYS A 104 -11.18 -29.39 15.21
C LYS A 104 -10.71 -30.66 14.49
N ASP A 105 -10.42 -31.71 15.26
CA ASP A 105 -9.89 -32.97 14.75
C ASP A 105 -10.97 -34.05 14.55
N SER A 106 -12.09 -33.96 15.29
CA SER A 106 -13.17 -34.95 15.25
C SER A 106 -14.28 -34.63 14.24
N ASP A 107 -14.58 -33.36 13.97
CA ASP A 107 -15.48 -32.91 12.90
C ASP A 107 -14.87 -31.70 12.15
N PRO A 108 -13.98 -31.97 11.18
CA PRO A 108 -13.34 -30.93 10.37
C PRO A 108 -14.35 -30.05 9.61
N THR A 109 -15.52 -30.59 9.26
CA THR A 109 -16.54 -29.83 8.52
C THR A 109 -17.21 -28.80 9.42
N LEU A 110 -17.58 -29.19 10.65
CA LEU A 110 -18.12 -28.25 11.64
C LEU A 110 -17.06 -27.22 12.04
N ALA A 111 -15.81 -27.64 12.24
CA ALA A 111 -14.71 -26.73 12.54
C ALA A 111 -14.48 -25.69 11.43
N ALA A 112 -14.60 -26.10 10.16
CA ALA A 112 -14.53 -25.19 9.01
C ALA A 112 -15.71 -24.22 8.99
N PHE A 113 -16.94 -24.70 9.21
CA PHE A 113 -18.13 -23.85 9.31
C PHE A 113 -17.99 -22.80 10.41
N LEU A 114 -17.63 -23.22 11.63
CA LEU A 114 -17.46 -22.31 12.78
C LEU A 114 -16.34 -21.29 12.54
N LYS A 115 -15.27 -21.67 11.82
CA LYS A 115 -14.21 -20.74 11.42
C LYS A 115 -14.75 -19.63 10.51
N VAL A 116 -15.51 -20.01 9.48
CA VAL A 116 -16.09 -19.04 8.54
C VAL A 116 -17.09 -18.14 9.25
N LEU A 117 -17.97 -18.72 10.09
CA LEU A 117 -18.95 -17.97 10.88
C LEU A 117 -18.27 -16.96 11.81
N ALA A 118 -17.23 -17.36 12.54
CA ALA A 118 -16.49 -16.47 13.42
C ALA A 118 -15.89 -15.29 12.64
N ASN A 119 -15.22 -15.55 11.52
CA ASN A 119 -14.56 -14.51 10.74
C ASN A 119 -15.58 -13.56 10.08
N ALA A 120 -16.64 -14.09 9.49
CA ALA A 120 -17.67 -13.29 8.83
C ALA A 120 -18.51 -12.50 9.83
N GLY A 121 -18.90 -13.11 10.95
CA GLY A 121 -19.77 -12.52 11.96
C GLY A 121 -19.07 -11.57 12.93
N SER A 122 -17.82 -11.83 13.32
CA SER A 122 -17.14 -10.98 14.31
C SER A 122 -16.69 -9.65 13.74
N TYR A 123 -16.25 -9.62 12.47
CA TYR A 123 -15.74 -8.42 11.81
C TYR A 123 -16.52 -8.07 10.54
N GLY A 124 -16.74 -9.05 9.66
CA GLY A 124 -17.22 -8.84 8.29
C GLY A 124 -18.52 -8.05 8.20
N ILE A 125 -19.54 -8.43 8.98
CA ILE A 125 -20.86 -7.80 8.97
C ILE A 125 -20.82 -6.32 9.38
N PHE A 126 -19.96 -5.96 10.34
CA PHE A 126 -19.86 -4.59 10.85
C PHE A 126 -19.14 -3.66 9.86
N ALA A 127 -18.36 -4.23 8.95
CA ALA A 127 -17.58 -3.52 7.94
C ALA A 127 -18.16 -3.66 6.52
N GLN A 128 -19.35 -4.24 6.36
CA GLN A 128 -19.90 -4.61 5.04
C GLN A 128 -20.35 -3.36 4.25
N MET A 129 -19.66 -3.04 3.16
CA MET A 129 -20.10 -2.00 2.24
C MET A 129 -20.21 -2.65 0.86
N ASP A 130 -21.43 -2.71 0.35
CA ASP A 130 -21.78 -3.39 -0.90
C ASP A 130 -21.75 -2.38 -2.05
N ARG A 131 -20.71 -2.46 -2.88
CA ARG A 131 -20.53 -1.59 -4.03
C ARG A 131 -21.52 -1.95 -5.14
N GLN A 132 -22.17 -0.93 -5.71
CA GLN A 132 -23.13 -1.08 -6.80
C GLN A 132 -22.57 -0.44 -8.07
N GLU A 133 -22.25 -1.22 -9.10
CA GLU A 133 -21.81 -0.68 -10.39
C GLU A 133 -23.02 -0.08 -11.14
N LEU A 134 -22.96 1.22 -11.44
CA LEU A 134 -23.94 1.85 -12.32
C LEU A 134 -23.56 1.65 -13.80
N ALA A 135 -24.50 1.91 -14.71
CA ALA A 135 -24.20 1.84 -16.14
C ALA A 135 -23.13 2.87 -16.54
N THR A 136 -22.34 2.56 -17.57
CA THR A 136 -21.28 3.45 -18.07
C THR A 136 -21.78 4.87 -18.31
N GLY A 137 -21.08 5.86 -17.75
CA GLY A 137 -21.43 7.27 -17.86
C GLY A 137 -22.49 7.75 -16.86
N GLN A 138 -23.16 6.86 -16.13
CA GLN A 138 -24.08 7.23 -15.06
C GLN A 138 -23.32 7.50 -13.75
N ARG A 139 -23.79 8.51 -13.02
CA ARG A 139 -23.35 8.83 -11.65
C ARG A 139 -24.58 9.11 -10.80
N THR A 140 -24.49 8.80 -9.51
CA THR A 140 -25.50 9.18 -8.53
C THR A 140 -24.90 10.02 -7.42
N HIS A 141 -25.70 10.88 -6.79
CA HIS A 141 -25.26 11.69 -5.67
C HIS A 141 -25.45 10.94 -4.36
N VAL A 142 -24.37 10.79 -3.59
CA VAL A 142 -24.40 10.24 -2.23
C VAL A 142 -24.05 11.32 -1.22
N THR A 143 -24.57 11.18 0.01
CA THR A 143 -24.10 11.99 1.14
C THR A 143 -22.90 11.30 1.76
N VAL A 144 -21.77 12.00 1.86
CA VAL A 144 -20.55 11.46 2.45
C VAL A 144 -20.39 12.03 3.85
N HIS A 145 -20.21 11.13 4.83
CA HIS A 145 -19.87 11.45 6.21
C HIS A 145 -18.40 11.08 6.42
N GLY A 146 -17.53 12.09 6.57
CA GLY A 146 -16.08 11.91 6.60
C GLY A 146 -15.38 12.72 7.68
N ALA A 147 -14.14 13.13 7.40
CA ALA A 147 -13.34 13.93 8.34
C ALA A 147 -13.81 15.40 8.44
N ALA A 148 -14.62 15.87 7.49
CA ALA A 148 -15.20 17.21 7.49
C ALA A 148 -16.28 17.36 8.59
N GLU A 149 -16.43 18.58 9.12
CA GLU A 149 -17.45 18.87 10.14
C GLU A 149 -18.88 18.71 9.61
N GLN A 150 -19.08 19.04 8.34
CA GLN A 150 -20.36 18.91 7.66
C GLN A 150 -20.28 17.84 6.57
N PRO A 151 -21.31 16.99 6.42
CA PRO A 151 -21.40 16.07 5.29
C PRO A 151 -21.45 16.85 3.96
N TRP A 152 -20.96 16.22 2.89
CA TRP A 152 -21.05 16.78 1.53
C TRP A 152 -21.73 15.82 0.56
N LYS A 153 -22.04 16.32 -0.64
CA LYS A 153 -22.56 15.50 -1.74
C LYS A 153 -21.44 15.16 -2.71
N ALA A 154 -21.30 13.88 -3.02
CA ALA A 154 -20.37 13.39 -4.03
C ALA A 154 -21.17 12.68 -5.14
N ALA A 155 -20.91 13.04 -6.40
CA ALA A 155 -21.43 12.30 -7.54
C ALA A 155 -20.49 11.12 -7.82
N VAL A 156 -20.95 9.88 -7.71
CA VAL A 156 -20.12 8.67 -7.86
C VAL A 156 -20.70 7.69 -8.88
N ALA A 157 -19.83 6.97 -9.60
CA ALA A 157 -20.23 5.96 -10.59
C ALA A 157 -20.51 4.58 -9.95
N ALA A 158 -19.99 4.34 -8.76
CA ALA A 158 -20.22 3.11 -8.02
C ALA A 158 -20.49 3.40 -6.53
N PRO A 159 -21.73 3.76 -6.15
CA PRO A 159 -22.08 4.00 -4.76
C PRO A 159 -21.96 2.72 -3.93
N GLU A 160 -21.69 2.87 -2.63
CA GLU A 160 -21.63 1.77 -1.67
C GLU A 160 -22.86 1.81 -0.77
N LYS A 161 -23.53 0.67 -0.64
CA LYS A 161 -24.66 0.48 0.27
C LYS A 161 -24.17 -0.23 1.53
N PRO A 162 -24.43 0.30 2.74
CA PRO A 162 -24.12 -0.43 3.95
C PRO A 162 -24.98 -1.71 4.04
N GLY A 163 -24.36 -2.82 4.44
CA GLY A 163 -25.06 -4.04 4.83
C GLY A 163 -25.95 -3.83 6.06
N GLU A 164 -26.83 -4.81 6.34
CA GLU A 164 -27.87 -4.72 7.38
C GLU A 164 -27.32 -4.41 8.79
N TYR A 165 -26.18 -5.02 9.15
CA TYR A 165 -25.57 -4.91 10.48
C TYR A 165 -24.33 -4.01 10.51
N VAL A 166 -24.16 -3.14 9.52
CA VAL A 166 -23.00 -2.25 9.44
C VAL A 166 -22.92 -1.34 10.66
N PHE A 167 -21.77 -1.41 11.32
CA PHE A 167 -21.45 -0.50 12.41
C PHE A 167 -19.93 -0.29 12.46
N PRO A 168 -19.39 0.63 11.63
CA PRO A 168 -17.96 0.84 11.46
C PRO A 168 -17.17 1.07 12.76
N PRO A 169 -17.72 1.73 13.81
CA PRO A 169 -17.00 1.85 15.09
C PRO A 169 -16.59 0.51 15.71
N ILE A 170 -17.43 -0.54 15.64
CA ILE A 170 -17.06 -1.89 16.11
C ILE A 170 -15.99 -2.48 15.21
N ALA A 171 -16.20 -2.48 13.89
CA ALA A 171 -15.21 -3.00 12.93
C ALA A 171 -13.83 -2.36 13.11
N ALA A 172 -13.78 -1.03 13.25
CA ALA A 172 -12.55 -0.29 13.48
C ALA A 172 -11.89 -0.71 14.80
N CYS A 173 -12.65 -0.77 15.90
CA CYS A 173 -12.11 -1.14 17.22
C CYS A 173 -11.59 -2.57 17.28
N ILE A 174 -12.19 -3.52 16.54
CA ILE A 174 -11.66 -4.89 16.42
C ILE A 174 -10.27 -4.86 15.77
N THR A 175 -10.11 -4.16 14.66
CA THR A 175 -8.79 -4.04 14.01
C THR A 175 -7.79 -3.26 14.86
N GLY A 176 -8.25 -2.26 15.63
CA GLY A 176 -7.43 -1.52 16.58
C GLY A 176 -6.96 -2.39 17.74
N ALA A 177 -7.82 -3.26 18.27
CA ALA A 177 -7.48 -4.22 19.32
C ALA A 177 -6.46 -5.26 18.81
N ALA A 178 -6.59 -5.75 17.58
CA ALA A 178 -5.60 -6.63 16.96
C ALA A 178 -4.22 -5.93 16.83
N ARG A 179 -4.20 -4.68 16.37
CA ARG A 179 -2.96 -3.86 16.33
C ARG A 179 -2.39 -3.61 17.73
N LEU A 180 -3.23 -3.43 18.75
CA LEU A 180 -2.78 -3.32 20.13
C LEU A 180 -2.11 -4.62 20.62
N MET A 181 -2.66 -5.80 20.31
CA MET A 181 -2.01 -7.08 20.65
C MET A 181 -0.63 -7.20 20.01
N LEU A 182 -0.48 -6.82 18.74
CA LEU A 182 0.81 -6.79 18.06
C LEU A 182 1.76 -5.75 18.66
N ALA A 183 1.28 -4.55 19.00
CA ALA A 183 2.08 -3.51 19.63
C ALA A 183 2.58 -3.93 21.02
N MET A 184 1.75 -4.64 21.80
CA MET A 184 2.15 -5.23 23.07
C MET A 184 3.21 -6.32 22.89
N LEU A 185 3.10 -7.12 21.83
CA LEU A 185 4.08 -8.17 21.53
C LEU A 185 5.41 -7.55 21.10
N GLU A 186 5.36 -6.60 20.18
CA GLU A 186 6.50 -5.80 19.76
C GLU A 186 7.20 -5.18 20.96
N ARG A 187 6.44 -4.52 21.83
CA ARG A 187 6.98 -3.88 23.03
C ARG A 187 7.61 -4.89 23.99
N SER A 188 6.99 -6.05 24.16
CA SER A 188 7.54 -7.11 25.03
C SER A 188 8.86 -7.67 24.48
N VAL A 189 8.99 -7.78 23.16
CA VAL A 189 10.23 -8.21 22.49
C VAL A 189 11.31 -7.13 22.62
N THR A 190 10.99 -5.87 22.36
CA THR A 190 11.97 -4.78 22.43
C THR A 190 12.42 -4.46 23.86
N ASP A 191 11.52 -4.53 24.85
CA ASP A 191 11.87 -4.38 26.26
C ASP A 191 12.82 -5.49 26.74
N ALA A 192 12.75 -6.70 26.14
CA ALA A 192 13.70 -7.78 26.37
C ALA A 192 15.02 -7.62 25.57
N GLY A 193 15.18 -6.53 24.83
CA GLY A 193 16.35 -6.25 23.98
C GLY A 193 16.37 -6.99 22.65
N GLY A 194 15.27 -7.64 22.27
CA GLY A 194 15.14 -8.42 21.05
C GLY A 194 14.64 -7.62 19.85
N VAL A 195 14.60 -8.29 18.70
CA VAL A 195 14.02 -7.79 17.45
C VAL A 195 13.20 -8.88 16.75
N TRP A 196 12.56 -8.56 15.63
CA TRP A 196 11.78 -9.49 14.80
C TRP A 196 12.14 -9.35 13.32
N THR A 197 11.93 -10.42 12.55
CA THR A 197 12.20 -10.48 11.12
C THR A 197 11.03 -9.96 10.29
N PHE A 198 9.80 -10.35 10.65
CA PHE A 198 8.57 -9.80 10.08
C PHE A 198 7.43 -9.85 11.09
N CYS A 199 6.39 -9.07 10.80
CA CYS A 199 5.12 -9.07 11.53
C CYS A 199 4.00 -8.97 10.51
N ASP A 200 3.07 -9.92 10.51
CA ASP A 200 1.95 -9.99 9.56
C ASP A 200 0.65 -10.24 10.31
N THR A 201 -0.17 -9.19 10.44
CA THR A 201 -1.57 -9.10 10.92
C THR A 201 -1.93 -9.77 12.26
N ASP A 202 -1.55 -11.02 12.46
CA ASP A 202 -1.79 -11.88 13.61
C ASP A 202 -0.55 -12.68 14.05
N SER A 203 0.61 -12.50 13.40
CA SER A 203 1.84 -13.26 13.65
C SER A 203 3.09 -12.39 13.66
N MET A 204 4.14 -12.83 14.38
CA MET A 204 5.44 -12.19 14.44
C MET A 204 6.55 -13.24 14.48
N ALA A 205 7.56 -13.10 13.62
CA ALA A 205 8.76 -13.93 13.64
C ALA A 205 9.84 -13.26 14.50
N ILE A 206 9.93 -13.65 15.77
CA ILE A 206 10.90 -13.12 16.73
C ILE A 206 12.30 -13.69 16.41
N VAL A 207 13.32 -12.85 16.42
CA VAL A 207 14.71 -13.28 16.25
C VAL A 207 15.19 -13.90 17.56
N ALA A 208 15.43 -15.21 17.55
CA ALA A 208 15.83 -15.97 18.73
C ALA A 208 16.87 -17.05 18.39
N ASN A 209 17.71 -17.38 19.38
CA ASN A 209 18.60 -18.55 19.35
C ASN A 209 18.87 -19.05 20.78
N GLU A 210 19.56 -20.18 20.91
CA GLU A 210 19.74 -20.85 22.21
C GLU A 210 20.40 -19.96 23.28
N HIS A 211 21.35 -19.11 22.88
CA HIS A 211 22.20 -18.36 23.82
C HIS A 211 21.96 -16.84 23.83
N GLY A 212 20.99 -16.33 23.06
CA GLY A 212 20.71 -14.89 22.94
C GLY A 212 21.89 -14.08 22.37
N THR A 213 22.59 -14.64 21.38
CA THR A 213 23.81 -14.02 20.81
C THR A 213 23.50 -12.86 19.87
N LEU A 214 24.56 -12.11 19.52
CA LEU A 214 24.48 -11.06 18.50
C LEU A 214 24.43 -11.66 17.09
N ILE A 215 23.60 -11.06 16.24
CA ILE A 215 23.45 -11.41 14.83
C ILE A 215 23.77 -10.18 13.98
N ASP A 216 24.63 -10.35 12.98
CA ASP A 216 24.98 -9.29 12.02
C ASP A 216 23.72 -8.73 11.38
N CYS A 217 23.57 -7.41 11.47
CA CYS A 217 22.42 -6.70 10.94
C CYS A 217 22.77 -5.21 10.76
N PRO A 218 22.98 -4.75 9.52
CA PRO A 218 23.22 -3.35 9.24
C PRO A 218 22.17 -2.44 9.87
N GLY A 219 22.60 -1.37 10.55
CA GLY A 219 21.69 -0.46 11.28
C GLY A 219 21.21 -0.99 12.64
N GLY A 220 21.66 -2.18 13.06
CA GLY A 220 21.40 -2.70 14.39
C GLY A 220 22.04 -1.85 15.50
N PRO A 221 21.44 -1.80 16.71
CA PRO A 221 21.92 -0.94 17.80
C PRO A 221 23.13 -1.52 18.56
N HIS A 222 23.52 -2.77 18.29
CA HIS A 222 24.68 -3.42 18.89
C HIS A 222 25.84 -3.51 17.89
N THR A 223 27.00 -3.95 18.37
CA THR A 223 28.20 -4.07 17.55
C THR A 223 28.85 -5.43 17.81
N MET A 224 29.17 -6.15 16.74
CA MET A 224 29.98 -7.37 16.77
C MET A 224 31.42 -7.04 17.22
N PRO A 225 32.21 -8.04 17.66
CA PRO A 225 33.62 -7.83 18.00
C PRO A 225 34.48 -7.22 16.89
N ASP A 226 34.08 -7.41 15.61
CA ASP A 226 34.78 -6.89 14.43
C ASP A 226 34.29 -5.51 13.96
N GLY A 227 33.39 -4.86 14.72
CA GLY A 227 32.87 -3.53 14.42
C GLY A 227 31.62 -3.49 13.54
N ARG A 228 31.13 -4.63 13.03
CA ARG A 228 29.85 -4.67 12.27
C ARG A 228 28.66 -4.39 13.17
N ALA A 229 27.65 -3.71 12.65
CA ALA A 229 26.39 -3.48 13.35
C ALA A 229 25.63 -4.82 13.55
N ALA A 230 24.91 -4.94 14.66
CA ALA A 230 24.22 -6.16 15.04
C ALA A 230 22.93 -5.91 15.81
N VAL A 231 22.09 -6.93 15.81
CA VAL A 231 20.91 -7.05 16.69
C VAL A 231 21.14 -8.19 17.68
N ARG A 232 20.43 -8.15 18.81
CA ARG A 232 20.45 -9.23 19.80
C ARG A 232 19.30 -10.20 19.54
N ALA A 233 19.62 -11.48 19.46
CA ALA A 233 18.62 -12.53 19.51
C ALA A 233 18.11 -12.72 20.95
N LEU A 234 16.84 -13.09 21.10
CA LEU A 234 16.32 -13.56 22.39
C LEU A 234 16.65 -15.04 22.61
N THR A 235 16.70 -15.49 23.87
CA THR A 235 16.68 -16.91 24.19
C THR A 235 15.26 -17.47 24.05
N LEU A 236 15.13 -18.80 23.94
CA LEU A 236 13.81 -19.43 23.92
C LEU A 236 13.04 -19.17 25.23
N ASP A 237 13.73 -19.14 26.37
CA ASP A 237 13.13 -18.79 27.67
C ASP A 237 12.56 -17.36 27.70
N HIS A 238 13.24 -16.40 27.06
CA HIS A 238 12.70 -15.05 26.91
C HIS A 238 11.42 -15.07 26.06
N VAL A 239 11.41 -15.83 24.96
CA VAL A 239 10.22 -15.94 24.09
C VAL A 239 9.05 -16.58 24.85
N ASP A 240 9.29 -17.66 25.60
CA ASP A 240 8.25 -18.32 26.39
C ASP A 240 7.75 -17.45 27.55
N THR A 241 8.63 -16.67 28.19
CA THR A 241 8.22 -15.67 29.20
C THR A 241 7.28 -14.64 28.58
N ILE A 242 7.57 -14.16 27.37
CA ILE A 242 6.68 -13.25 26.63
C ILE A 242 5.34 -13.94 26.35
N ARG A 243 5.33 -15.18 25.86
CA ARG A 243 4.09 -15.95 25.59
C ARG A 243 3.24 -16.13 26.85
N GLN A 244 3.84 -16.48 27.97
CA GLN A 244 3.13 -16.66 29.25
C GLN A 244 2.47 -15.37 29.74
N ARG A 245 3.06 -14.20 29.48
CA ARG A 245 2.41 -12.90 29.80
C ARG A 245 1.11 -12.73 29.01
N PHE A 246 1.05 -13.18 27.77
CA PHE A 246 -0.15 -13.12 26.93
C PHE A 246 -1.23 -14.12 27.36
N ALA A 247 -0.87 -15.24 28.00
CA ALA A 247 -1.85 -16.19 28.53
C ALA A 247 -2.83 -15.54 29.53
N ARG A 248 -2.40 -14.48 30.24
CA ARG A 248 -3.26 -13.69 31.14
C ARG A 248 -4.38 -12.91 30.44
N LEU A 249 -4.28 -12.75 29.12
CA LEU A 249 -5.27 -12.08 28.29
C LEU A 249 -6.22 -13.06 27.61
N ASN A 250 -6.06 -14.37 27.83
CA ASN A 250 -6.85 -15.40 27.18
C ASN A 250 -8.31 -15.35 27.69
N PRO A 251 -9.31 -14.98 26.86
CA PRO A 251 -10.70 -14.89 27.29
C PRO A 251 -11.42 -16.25 27.25
N TYR A 252 -10.77 -17.27 26.68
CA TYR A 252 -11.35 -18.58 26.47
C TYR A 252 -11.10 -19.51 27.65
N ARG A 253 -11.88 -20.58 27.70
CA ARG A 253 -11.64 -21.73 28.56
C ARG A 253 -10.24 -22.33 28.30
N PRO A 254 -9.37 -22.48 29.33
CA PRO A 254 -8.01 -23.00 29.15
C PRO A 254 -7.92 -24.42 28.58
N ASP A 255 -8.95 -25.24 28.83
CA ASP A 255 -9.07 -26.60 28.30
C ASP A 255 -9.50 -26.64 26.81
N ALA A 256 -10.12 -25.56 26.30
CA ALA A 256 -10.51 -25.43 24.90
C ALA A 256 -9.47 -24.66 24.07
N VAL A 257 -8.92 -23.59 24.62
CA VAL A 257 -7.87 -22.77 23.98
C VAL A 257 -6.78 -22.52 25.00
N THR A 258 -5.72 -23.34 24.94
CA THR A 258 -4.59 -23.26 25.90
C THR A 258 -3.82 -21.96 25.76
N ASP A 259 -3.40 -21.63 24.53
CA ASP A 259 -2.54 -20.49 24.23
C ASP A 259 -3.21 -19.53 23.24
N ILE A 260 -3.25 -18.24 23.60
CA ILE A 260 -3.64 -17.15 22.69
C ILE A 260 -2.47 -16.70 21.80
N LEU A 261 -1.22 -16.86 22.24
CA LEU A 261 0.00 -16.62 21.47
C LEU A 261 0.80 -17.93 21.33
N LYS A 262 0.66 -18.58 20.18
CA LYS A 262 1.24 -19.91 19.91
C LYS A 262 2.61 -19.80 19.24
N ALA A 263 3.51 -20.71 19.60
CA ALA A 263 4.74 -20.95 18.84
C ALA A 263 4.42 -21.92 17.69
N GLU A 264 4.17 -21.40 16.49
CA GLU A 264 3.80 -22.25 15.33
C GLU A 264 5.01 -22.83 14.59
N PHE A 265 6.17 -22.18 14.66
CA PHE A 265 7.36 -22.60 13.94
C PHE A 265 8.64 -22.12 14.62
N THR A 266 9.66 -22.97 14.62
CA THR A 266 11.03 -22.63 15.03
C THR A 266 11.98 -23.08 13.93
N GLY A 267 12.77 -22.15 13.40
CA GLY A 267 13.65 -22.36 12.27
C GLY A 267 14.12 -21.05 11.67
N TRP A 268 14.48 -21.07 10.39
CA TRP A 268 15.00 -19.93 9.67
C TRP A 268 13.91 -19.21 8.90
N CYS A 269 14.05 -17.89 8.80
CA CYS A 269 13.16 -17.03 8.05
C CYS A 269 13.96 -16.21 7.03
N TYR A 270 13.55 -16.25 5.76
CA TYR A 270 14.04 -15.33 4.74
C TYR A 270 12.91 -14.36 4.38
N ALA A 271 13.07 -13.08 4.70
CA ALA A 271 12.06 -12.05 4.48
C ALA A 271 12.57 -10.96 3.53
N ILE A 272 11.74 -10.60 2.55
CA ILE A 272 12.05 -9.61 1.51
C ILE A 272 11.31 -8.30 1.77
N SER A 273 10.00 -8.41 2.01
CA SER A 273 9.12 -7.29 2.34
C SER A 273 7.87 -7.82 3.04
N ALA A 274 6.94 -6.94 3.43
CA ALA A 274 5.64 -7.34 3.96
C ALA A 274 4.97 -8.37 3.04
N LYS A 275 4.46 -9.43 3.65
CA LYS A 275 3.85 -10.58 2.98
C LYS A 275 4.77 -11.28 1.97
N ARG A 276 6.10 -11.15 2.05
CA ARG A 276 7.05 -11.86 1.18
C ARG A 276 8.14 -12.48 2.02
N TYR A 277 7.88 -13.69 2.50
CA TYR A 277 8.80 -14.43 3.34
C TYR A 277 8.67 -15.95 3.11
N ALA A 278 9.71 -16.67 3.50
CA ALA A 278 9.74 -18.12 3.56
C ALA A 278 10.32 -18.60 4.90
N LEU A 279 9.78 -19.70 5.42
CA LEU A 279 10.22 -20.40 6.63
C LEU A 279 10.79 -21.76 6.25
N TYR A 280 12.00 -22.06 6.70
CA TYR A 280 12.75 -23.26 6.31
C TYR A 280 13.71 -23.70 7.42
N ARG A 281 14.35 -24.86 7.25
CA ARG A 281 15.34 -25.38 8.20
C ARG A 281 16.73 -25.45 7.57
N LEU A 282 17.75 -25.31 8.41
CA LEU A 282 19.13 -25.64 8.07
C LEU A 282 19.50 -26.96 8.74
N ASP A 283 20.39 -27.71 8.11
CA ASP A 283 21.07 -28.86 8.70
C ASP A 283 22.17 -28.42 9.69
N PRO A 284 22.83 -29.36 10.40
CA PRO A 284 23.91 -29.03 11.33
C PRO A 284 25.13 -28.36 10.68
N ALA A 285 25.30 -28.45 9.36
CA ALA A 285 26.37 -27.77 8.62
C ALA A 285 25.99 -26.32 8.23
N GLY A 286 24.78 -25.87 8.57
CA GLY A 286 24.27 -24.55 8.20
C GLY A 286 23.78 -24.47 6.75
N ILE A 287 23.54 -25.61 6.12
CA ILE A 287 23.07 -25.72 4.74
C ILE A 287 21.55 -25.92 4.77
N PRO A 288 20.77 -25.28 3.89
CA PRO A 288 19.33 -25.52 3.83
C PRO A 288 19.03 -27.01 3.64
N ALA A 289 18.16 -27.54 4.49
CA ALA A 289 17.77 -28.95 4.44
C ALA A 289 17.18 -29.28 3.07
N ILE A 290 17.55 -30.42 2.50
CA ILE A 290 17.09 -30.87 1.19
C ILE A 290 15.92 -31.84 1.38
N LYS A 291 14.94 -31.77 0.49
CA LYS A 291 13.80 -32.70 0.51
C LYS A 291 14.28 -34.11 0.19
N SER A 292 14.15 -35.04 1.15
CA SER A 292 14.68 -36.41 1.07
C SER A 292 14.05 -37.31 -0.01
N THR A 293 13.07 -36.82 -0.76
CA THR A 293 12.28 -37.59 -1.75
C THR A 293 12.20 -36.95 -3.14
N SER A 294 13.01 -35.92 -3.40
CA SER A 294 13.01 -35.27 -4.72
C SER A 294 14.02 -35.91 -5.66
N GLU A 295 13.68 -37.10 -6.15
CA GLU A 295 14.36 -37.71 -7.29
C GLU A 295 13.90 -37.00 -8.58
N ASP A 296 14.84 -36.62 -9.43
CA ASP A 296 14.55 -36.17 -10.79
C ASP A 296 14.08 -37.36 -11.66
N ALA A 297 13.72 -37.10 -12.92
CA ALA A 297 13.27 -38.14 -13.84
C ALA A 297 14.33 -39.24 -14.10
N ASN A 298 15.58 -39.04 -13.67
CA ASN A 298 16.71 -39.96 -13.80
C ASN A 298 17.14 -40.58 -12.45
N GLY A 299 16.38 -40.38 -11.37
CA GLY A 299 16.69 -40.92 -10.03
C GLY A 299 17.79 -40.17 -9.27
N GLY A 300 18.17 -38.97 -9.72
CA GLY A 300 19.13 -38.10 -9.05
C GLY A 300 18.48 -37.16 -8.04
N ASP A 301 19.12 -36.89 -6.90
CA ASP A 301 18.64 -35.89 -5.95
C ASP A 301 18.63 -34.50 -6.61
N THR A 302 17.44 -33.92 -6.76
CA THR A 302 17.23 -32.57 -7.34
C THR A 302 17.88 -31.47 -6.49
N GLY A 303 18.28 -31.77 -5.25
CA GLY A 303 18.96 -30.82 -4.36
C GLY A 303 18.06 -29.65 -3.92
N LEU A 304 16.74 -29.82 -4.00
CA LEU A 304 15.74 -28.81 -3.70
C LEU A 304 15.57 -28.61 -2.19
N ILE A 305 15.55 -27.33 -1.78
CA ILE A 305 15.43 -26.94 -0.38
C ILE A 305 14.03 -27.30 0.16
N GLU A 306 13.98 -27.94 1.31
CA GLU A 306 12.75 -28.15 2.07
C GLU A 306 12.29 -26.82 2.69
N ILE A 307 11.07 -26.42 2.35
CA ILE A 307 10.46 -25.18 2.85
C ILE A 307 9.16 -25.52 3.57
N ASP A 308 9.04 -25.17 4.85
CA ASP A 308 7.84 -25.41 5.65
C ASP A 308 6.69 -24.47 5.25
N LYS A 309 7.00 -23.19 4.99
CA LYS A 309 5.99 -22.19 4.63
C LYS A 309 6.56 -21.15 3.66
N THR A 310 5.79 -20.83 2.62
CA THR A 310 6.12 -19.75 1.68
C THR A 310 4.96 -18.79 1.53
N SER A 311 5.25 -17.51 1.36
CA SER A 311 4.23 -16.57 0.92
C SER A 311 3.96 -16.70 -0.58
N GLU A 312 2.68 -16.77 -0.95
CA GLU A 312 2.21 -16.71 -2.33
C GLU A 312 1.84 -15.28 -2.78
N HIS A 313 1.96 -14.30 -1.87
CA HIS A 313 1.47 -12.95 -2.10
C HIS A 313 2.17 -12.29 -3.29
N GLY A 314 1.39 -11.87 -4.27
CA GLY A 314 1.88 -11.28 -5.51
C GLY A 314 2.43 -12.29 -6.52
N LEU A 315 2.23 -13.60 -6.32
CA LEU A 315 2.48 -14.66 -7.29
C LEU A 315 1.20 -15.44 -7.64
N GLY A 316 0.27 -15.59 -6.70
CA GLY A 316 -0.93 -16.41 -6.87
C GLY A 316 -1.95 -15.96 -7.92
N HIS A 317 -1.74 -14.80 -8.57
CA HIS A 317 -2.55 -14.34 -9.71
C HIS A 317 -1.98 -14.83 -11.06
N LEU A 318 -0.75 -15.34 -11.07
CA LEU A 318 -0.13 -15.91 -12.26
C LEU A 318 -0.60 -17.36 -12.43
N LEU A 319 -0.67 -17.79 -13.69
CA LEU A 319 -0.91 -19.18 -14.03
C LEU A 319 0.22 -20.07 -13.54
N ASN A 320 -0.09 -21.34 -13.34
CA ASN A 320 0.94 -22.34 -13.14
C ASN A 320 1.73 -22.48 -14.46
N PRO A 321 3.07 -22.27 -14.44
CA PRO A 321 3.87 -22.25 -15.65
C PRO A 321 4.13 -23.63 -16.24
N THR A 322 3.94 -24.72 -15.48
CA THR A 322 4.16 -26.10 -15.93
C THR A 322 2.87 -26.78 -16.36
N ASP A 323 1.79 -26.59 -15.60
CA ASP A 323 0.45 -27.11 -15.92
C ASP A 323 -0.61 -26.05 -15.57
N PRO A 324 -1.07 -25.25 -16.55
CA PRO A 324 -2.02 -24.15 -16.33
C PRO A 324 -3.40 -24.56 -15.80
N ASP A 325 -3.81 -25.81 -16.00
CA ASP A 325 -5.09 -26.34 -15.53
C ASP A 325 -5.01 -26.91 -14.12
N SER A 326 -3.80 -27.19 -13.63
CA SER A 326 -3.58 -27.65 -12.27
C SER A 326 -3.83 -26.56 -11.23
N ALA A 327 -4.55 -26.93 -10.16
CA ALA A 327 -4.69 -26.09 -8.98
C ALA A 327 -3.43 -26.08 -8.09
N ASP A 328 -2.44 -26.92 -8.41
CA ASP A 328 -1.18 -27.01 -7.68
C ASP A 328 -0.37 -25.70 -7.79
N ARG A 329 0.17 -25.28 -6.65
CA ARG A 329 0.97 -24.07 -6.47
C ARG A 329 2.43 -24.36 -6.12
N ASP A 330 2.88 -25.61 -6.21
CA ASP A 330 4.27 -25.97 -5.90
C ASP A 330 5.31 -25.27 -6.80
N TRP A 331 4.93 -24.75 -7.97
CA TRP A 331 5.81 -23.86 -8.75
C TRP A 331 6.22 -22.59 -7.98
N ILE A 332 5.36 -22.07 -7.09
CA ILE A 332 5.67 -20.94 -6.20
C ILE A 332 6.74 -21.37 -5.18
N ARG A 333 6.63 -22.59 -4.65
CA ARG A 333 7.63 -23.18 -3.76
C ARG A 333 8.97 -23.32 -4.49
N HIS A 334 8.98 -23.79 -5.74
CA HIS A 334 10.19 -23.85 -6.57
C HIS A 334 10.82 -22.46 -6.77
N LEU A 335 10.02 -21.42 -7.01
CA LEU A 335 10.51 -20.05 -7.10
C LEU A 335 11.20 -19.61 -5.79
N TRP A 336 10.63 -19.93 -4.63
CA TRP A 336 11.27 -19.67 -3.34
C TRP A 336 12.54 -20.49 -3.12
N GLN A 337 12.60 -21.73 -3.58
CA GLN A 337 13.81 -22.55 -3.53
C GLN A 337 14.96 -21.89 -4.31
N LEU A 338 14.67 -21.31 -5.49
CA LEU A 338 15.66 -20.53 -6.25
C LEU A 338 16.13 -19.29 -5.47
N ILE A 339 15.21 -18.55 -4.82
CA ILE A 339 15.55 -17.36 -4.00
C ILE A 339 16.45 -17.75 -2.82
N ILE A 340 16.10 -18.80 -2.08
CA ILE A 340 16.87 -19.22 -0.90
C ILE A 340 18.21 -19.80 -1.33
N SER A 341 18.25 -20.56 -2.43
CA SER A 341 19.52 -21.10 -2.97
C SER A 341 20.48 -19.99 -3.39
N ASP A 342 19.99 -18.96 -4.08
CA ASP A 342 20.76 -17.76 -4.43
C ASP A 342 21.28 -17.04 -3.17
N ALA A 343 20.44 -16.89 -2.14
CA ALA A 343 20.83 -16.29 -0.86
C ALA A 343 21.93 -17.07 -0.13
N HIS A 344 21.94 -18.39 -0.26
CA HIS A 344 22.95 -19.30 0.31
C HIS A 344 24.09 -19.61 -0.67
N ARG A 345 24.16 -18.94 -1.82
CA ARG A 345 25.17 -19.15 -2.89
C ARG A 345 25.28 -20.62 -3.32
N ARG A 346 24.16 -21.32 -3.32
CA ARG A 346 24.05 -22.71 -3.78
C ARG A 346 23.73 -22.73 -5.26
N ALA A 347 24.43 -23.57 -6.01
CA ALA A 347 24.08 -23.84 -7.39
C ALA A 347 22.77 -24.63 -7.43
N THR A 348 21.79 -24.14 -8.18
CA THR A 348 20.54 -24.84 -8.48
C THR A 348 20.29 -24.81 -9.97
N GLY A 349 19.80 -25.92 -10.52
CA GLY A 349 19.30 -25.93 -11.89
C GLY A 349 18.14 -24.94 -12.03
N GLU A 350 18.23 -24.07 -13.02
CA GLU A 350 17.12 -23.20 -13.38
C GLU A 350 16.12 -23.99 -14.21
N PRO A 351 14.82 -23.96 -13.88
CA PRO A 351 13.85 -24.67 -14.67
C PRO A 351 13.52 -23.92 -15.97
N ASP A 352 13.34 -24.65 -17.06
CA ASP A 352 13.08 -24.12 -18.41
C ASP A 352 11.85 -23.21 -18.48
N TRP A 353 10.90 -23.37 -17.56
CA TRP A 353 9.70 -22.55 -17.52
C TRP A 353 9.94 -21.10 -17.07
N LEU A 354 11.12 -20.77 -16.55
CA LEU A 354 11.45 -19.39 -16.16
C LEU A 354 11.37 -18.42 -17.34
N ASP A 355 11.67 -18.87 -18.55
CA ASP A 355 11.69 -18.02 -19.75
C ASP A 355 10.35 -18.01 -20.51
N ARG A 356 9.34 -18.74 -20.02
CA ARG A 356 7.95 -18.65 -20.51
C ARG A 356 7.33 -17.30 -20.15
N PRO A 357 6.37 -16.80 -20.95
CA PRO A 357 5.64 -15.59 -20.61
C PRO A 357 4.82 -15.82 -19.33
N ALA A 358 4.91 -14.88 -18.39
CA ALA A 358 4.12 -14.85 -17.17
C ALA A 358 2.72 -14.32 -17.52
N LEU A 359 1.73 -15.21 -17.42
CA LEU A 359 0.34 -14.93 -17.77
C LEU A 359 -0.56 -15.05 -16.55
N SER A 360 -1.70 -14.38 -16.60
CA SER A 360 -2.79 -14.55 -15.65
C SER A 360 -4.05 -15.07 -16.33
N ARG A 361 -4.94 -15.70 -15.55
CA ARG A 361 -6.25 -16.18 -16.03
C ARG A 361 -7.37 -15.39 -15.38
N ILE A 362 -8.29 -14.89 -16.20
CA ILE A 362 -9.54 -14.25 -15.73
C ILE A 362 -10.75 -14.95 -16.33
N SER A 363 -11.88 -14.97 -15.62
CA SER A 363 -13.17 -15.45 -16.13
C SER A 363 -13.98 -14.29 -16.69
N ILE A 364 -14.70 -14.51 -17.80
CA ILE A 364 -15.69 -13.55 -18.32
C ILE A 364 -16.97 -13.66 -17.50
N SER A 365 -17.08 -12.88 -16.43
CA SER A 365 -18.18 -12.91 -15.47
C SER A 365 -19.24 -11.82 -15.69
N SER A 366 -19.02 -10.88 -16.63
CA SER A 366 -20.01 -9.83 -16.92
C SER A 366 -20.23 -9.58 -18.42
N PRO A 367 -21.42 -9.10 -18.83
CA PRO A 367 -21.67 -8.67 -20.20
C PRO A 367 -20.71 -7.57 -20.68
N THR A 368 -20.29 -6.68 -19.79
CA THR A 368 -19.33 -5.60 -20.12
C THR A 368 -17.96 -6.15 -20.48
N GLN A 369 -17.48 -7.18 -19.77
CA GLN A 369 -16.25 -7.89 -20.13
C GLN A 369 -16.42 -8.67 -21.44
N TRP A 370 -17.62 -9.20 -21.72
CA TRP A 370 -17.86 -10.00 -22.91
C TRP A 370 -18.02 -9.17 -24.20
N ARG A 371 -18.61 -7.96 -24.11
CA ARG A 371 -18.89 -7.08 -25.27
C ARG A 371 -17.69 -6.84 -26.21
N PRO A 372 -16.46 -6.57 -25.71
CA PRO A 372 -15.27 -6.46 -26.56
C PRO A 372 -15.05 -7.65 -27.51
N PHE A 373 -15.53 -8.85 -27.15
CA PHE A 373 -15.36 -10.07 -27.94
C PHE A 373 -16.43 -10.25 -29.02
N THR A 374 -17.42 -9.37 -29.12
CA THR A 374 -18.42 -9.43 -30.21
C THR A 374 -17.76 -9.34 -31.59
N SER A 375 -16.77 -8.45 -31.75
CA SER A 375 -15.97 -8.36 -32.98
C SER A 375 -15.08 -9.59 -33.20
N TRP A 376 -14.61 -10.25 -32.13
CA TRP A 376 -13.80 -11.47 -32.23
C TRP A 376 -14.62 -12.70 -32.61
N ASN A 377 -15.90 -12.70 -32.25
CA ASN A 377 -16.84 -13.78 -32.50
C ASN A 377 -17.54 -13.64 -33.85
N ALA A 378 -17.46 -12.47 -34.49
CA ALA A 378 -18.07 -12.21 -35.78
C ALA A 378 -17.59 -13.23 -36.82
N GLY A 379 -18.54 -13.84 -37.54
CA GLY A 379 -18.26 -14.85 -38.58
C GLY A 379 -17.84 -16.23 -38.07
N LYS A 380 -17.67 -16.44 -36.75
CA LYS A 380 -17.29 -17.74 -36.18
C LYS A 380 -18.51 -18.58 -35.82
N PRO A 381 -18.49 -19.91 -36.06
CA PRO A 381 -19.48 -20.84 -35.51
C PRO A 381 -19.50 -20.77 -33.97
N TYR A 382 -20.66 -20.96 -33.35
CA TYR A 382 -20.83 -20.83 -31.88
C TYR A 382 -19.79 -21.62 -31.05
N ARG A 383 -19.38 -22.81 -31.53
CA ARG A 383 -18.35 -23.63 -30.87
C ARG A 383 -16.96 -22.96 -30.80
N GLN A 384 -16.66 -22.05 -31.71
CA GLN A 384 -15.38 -21.31 -31.81
C GLN A 384 -15.48 -19.89 -31.23
N GLN A 385 -16.64 -19.51 -30.69
CA GLN A 385 -16.84 -18.20 -30.09
C GLN A 385 -16.37 -18.20 -28.63
N ILE A 386 -15.86 -17.04 -28.19
CA ILE A 386 -15.64 -16.72 -26.78
C ILE A 386 -16.99 -16.45 -26.14
N LYS A 387 -17.33 -17.21 -25.10
CA LYS A 387 -18.65 -17.18 -24.45
C LYS A 387 -18.55 -16.57 -23.06
N PRO A 388 -19.67 -16.10 -22.48
CA PRO A 388 -19.74 -15.85 -21.04
C PRO A 388 -19.24 -17.07 -20.26
N PHE A 389 -18.56 -16.83 -19.14
CA PHE A 389 -17.92 -17.83 -18.27
C PHE A 389 -16.71 -18.57 -18.85
N ASN A 390 -16.31 -18.29 -20.09
CA ASN A 390 -15.00 -18.75 -20.58
C ASN A 390 -13.87 -18.05 -19.81
N PHE A 391 -12.69 -18.67 -19.82
CA PHE A 391 -11.45 -18.07 -19.37
C PHE A 391 -10.76 -17.28 -20.48
N LEU A 392 -9.96 -16.30 -20.07
CA LEU A 392 -9.06 -15.52 -20.91
C LEU A 392 -7.67 -15.51 -20.30
N LEU A 393 -6.66 -15.43 -21.16
CA LEU A 393 -5.29 -15.13 -20.76
C LEU A 393 -5.09 -13.62 -20.74
N VAL A 394 -4.36 -13.15 -19.74
CA VAL A 394 -3.92 -11.76 -19.60
C VAL A 394 -2.40 -11.73 -19.64
N GLY A 395 -1.85 -10.98 -20.58
CA GLY A 395 -0.42 -10.81 -20.80
C GLY A 395 0.15 -9.64 -20.00
N HIS A 396 1.17 -9.89 -19.20
CA HIS A 396 1.86 -8.84 -18.44
C HIS A 396 2.92 -8.18 -19.30
N VAL A 397 2.72 -6.92 -19.70
CA VAL A 397 3.64 -6.20 -20.60
C VAL A 397 4.93 -5.79 -19.87
N ALA A 398 6.09 -6.01 -20.50
CA ALA A 398 7.38 -5.59 -19.97
C ALA A 398 7.54 -4.05 -19.98
N ALA A 399 8.42 -3.54 -19.11
CA ALA A 399 8.65 -2.09 -19.04
C ALA A 399 9.14 -1.54 -20.38
N ALA A 400 8.66 -0.35 -20.76
CA ALA A 400 8.97 0.31 -22.03
C ALA A 400 8.67 -0.52 -23.30
N SER A 401 7.78 -1.52 -23.20
CA SER A 401 7.37 -2.37 -24.33
C SER A 401 5.93 -2.09 -24.80
N HIS A 402 5.38 -0.94 -24.41
CA HIS A 402 4.07 -0.49 -24.88
C HIS A 402 4.23 0.13 -26.28
N PRO A 403 3.34 -0.19 -27.23
CA PRO A 403 3.39 0.42 -28.55
C PRO A 403 3.30 1.96 -28.51
N PRO A 404 3.97 2.67 -29.44
CA PRO A 404 3.87 4.12 -29.54
C PRO A 404 2.42 4.62 -29.63
N GLY A 405 2.12 5.73 -28.97
CA GLY A 405 0.79 6.34 -28.99
C GLY A 405 -0.29 5.62 -28.16
N THR A 406 0.05 4.53 -27.47
CA THR A 406 -0.87 3.86 -26.54
C THR A 406 -0.81 4.49 -25.15
N ASP A 407 -1.93 4.50 -24.44
CA ASP A 407 -1.98 4.80 -23.01
C ASP A 407 -1.66 3.51 -22.22
N PRO A 408 -0.52 3.43 -21.50
CA PRO A 408 -0.17 2.25 -20.72
C PRO A 408 -1.21 1.84 -19.68
N GLN A 409 -2.04 2.77 -19.20
CA GLN A 409 -3.13 2.47 -18.25
C GLN A 409 -4.37 1.86 -18.93
N ARG A 410 -4.43 1.91 -20.25
CA ARG A 410 -5.51 1.35 -21.08
C ARG A 410 -4.96 0.41 -22.15
N PHE A 411 -3.85 -0.25 -21.85
CA PHE A 411 -3.21 -1.22 -22.73
C PHE A 411 -3.07 -2.57 -22.03
N HIS A 412 -4.13 -3.38 -22.08
CA HIS A 412 -4.16 -4.69 -21.42
C HIS A 412 -4.30 -5.78 -22.47
N LEU A 413 -3.24 -6.58 -22.66
CA LEU A 413 -3.23 -7.66 -23.62
C LEU A 413 -4.05 -8.85 -23.12
N ILE A 414 -4.98 -9.28 -23.96
CA ILE A 414 -5.85 -10.43 -23.72
C ILE A 414 -5.81 -11.39 -24.91
N ALA A 415 -5.96 -12.68 -24.63
CA ALA A 415 -6.07 -13.74 -25.62
C ALA A 415 -7.10 -14.80 -25.17
N PRO A 416 -7.63 -15.63 -26.09
CA PRO A 416 -8.41 -16.81 -25.72
C PRO A 416 -7.61 -17.72 -24.78
N TYR A 417 -8.29 -18.45 -23.90
CA TYR A 417 -7.62 -19.45 -23.08
C TYR A 417 -7.08 -20.59 -23.93
N ASP A 418 -5.82 -20.94 -23.67
CA ASP A 418 -5.14 -22.11 -24.20
C ASP A 418 -4.35 -22.75 -23.05
N SER A 419 -4.56 -24.06 -22.86
CA SER A 419 -3.91 -24.81 -21.79
C SER A 419 -2.50 -25.28 -22.17
N ASP A 420 -2.09 -25.16 -23.44
CA ASP A 420 -0.73 -25.47 -23.89
C ASP A 420 0.19 -24.23 -23.77
N PRO A 421 1.17 -24.22 -22.85
CA PRO A 421 2.10 -23.10 -22.71
C PRO A 421 2.95 -22.82 -23.95
N ALA A 422 3.14 -23.81 -24.83
CA ALA A 422 3.97 -23.66 -26.02
C ALA A 422 3.33 -22.74 -27.07
N THR A 423 2.00 -22.59 -27.07
CA THR A 423 1.27 -21.77 -28.07
C THR A 423 1.11 -20.31 -27.65
N TRP A 424 1.39 -19.99 -26.38
CA TRP A 424 1.01 -18.70 -25.77
C TRP A 424 1.53 -17.46 -26.50
N LEU A 425 2.72 -17.52 -27.09
CA LEU A 425 3.28 -16.37 -27.82
C LEU A 425 2.64 -16.14 -29.19
N ASP A 426 2.09 -17.20 -29.78
CA ASP A 426 1.47 -17.19 -31.12
C ASP A 426 -0.04 -16.90 -31.08
N LEU A 427 -0.61 -16.76 -29.89
CA LEU A 427 -2.02 -16.44 -29.72
C LEU A 427 -2.38 -15.06 -30.31
N PRO A 428 -3.64 -14.86 -30.74
CA PRO A 428 -4.08 -13.59 -31.31
C PRO A 428 -4.30 -12.54 -30.20
N TRP A 429 -3.22 -12.00 -29.65
CA TRP A 429 -3.23 -11.00 -28.58
C TRP A 429 -3.82 -9.68 -29.04
N ARG A 430 -4.67 -9.09 -28.21
CA ARG A 430 -5.34 -7.81 -28.50
C ARG A 430 -5.46 -6.97 -27.25
N ASN A 431 -5.55 -5.65 -27.42
CA ASN A 431 -5.84 -4.75 -26.31
C ASN A 431 -7.33 -4.82 -25.93
N ARG A 432 -7.62 -5.12 -24.66
CA ARG A 432 -8.99 -5.16 -24.10
C ARG A 432 -9.78 -3.87 -24.36
N TYR A 433 -9.10 -2.72 -24.36
CA TYR A 433 -9.73 -1.40 -24.52
C TYR A 433 -9.87 -0.96 -25.98
N ASP A 434 -9.35 -1.73 -26.93
CA ASP A 434 -9.49 -1.47 -28.36
C ASP A 434 -10.03 -2.72 -29.08
N PRO A 435 -11.34 -3.01 -28.94
CA PRO A 435 -11.95 -4.23 -29.49
C PRO A 435 -11.97 -4.29 -31.02
N HIS A 436 -11.75 -3.15 -31.69
CA HIS A 436 -11.64 -3.05 -33.15
C HIS A 436 -10.19 -2.84 -33.61
N GLY A 437 -9.24 -2.86 -32.67
CA GLY A 437 -7.83 -2.63 -32.90
C GLY A 437 -7.09 -3.79 -33.57
N THR A 438 -5.80 -3.57 -33.78
CA THR A 438 -4.91 -4.57 -34.36
C THR A 438 -4.70 -5.77 -33.42
N THR A 439 -4.22 -6.87 -33.99
CA THR A 439 -3.65 -7.98 -33.22
C THR A 439 -2.17 -7.71 -33.02
N TYR A 440 -1.67 -7.94 -31.81
CA TYR A 440 -0.28 -7.74 -31.43
C TYR A 440 0.48 -9.05 -31.49
N ARG A 441 1.69 -9.02 -32.05
CA ARG A 441 2.67 -10.09 -31.91
C ARG A 441 3.31 -9.99 -30.53
N THR A 442 3.61 -11.12 -29.92
CA THR A 442 4.25 -11.13 -28.59
C THR A 442 5.58 -11.86 -28.60
N THR A 443 6.48 -11.45 -27.71
CA THR A 443 7.77 -12.10 -27.49
C THR A 443 8.16 -12.01 -26.01
N THR A 444 9.00 -12.92 -25.54
CA THR A 444 9.67 -12.82 -24.25
C THR A 444 11.06 -12.20 -24.36
N GLU A 445 11.64 -12.23 -25.57
CA GLU A 445 12.96 -11.69 -25.85
C GLU A 445 12.95 -10.16 -25.83
N ARG A 446 14.03 -9.58 -25.33
CA ARG A 446 14.21 -8.14 -25.42
C ARG A 446 14.53 -7.80 -26.87
N TRP A 447 13.79 -6.85 -27.44
CA TRP A 447 14.18 -6.28 -28.74
C TRP A 447 15.54 -5.58 -28.57
N ASN A 448 16.59 -6.20 -29.09
CA ASN A 448 17.95 -5.68 -28.97
C ASN A 448 18.11 -4.45 -29.85
N TYR A 449 18.39 -3.32 -29.20
CA TYR A 449 18.71 -2.04 -29.81
C TYR A 449 20.17 -1.98 -30.32
N ASP A 450 20.97 -2.98 -29.96
CA ASP A 450 22.42 -2.97 -30.07
C ASP A 450 22.88 -4.24 -30.81
N ASP A 451 22.57 -4.31 -32.11
CA ASP A 451 23.41 -5.11 -33.01
C ASP A 451 24.65 -4.25 -33.29
N HIS A 452 25.76 -4.57 -32.61
CA HIS A 452 27.02 -3.85 -32.70
C HIS A 452 27.65 -3.84 -34.12
N GLN A 453 26.99 -4.41 -35.13
CA GLN A 453 27.37 -4.28 -36.54
C GLN A 453 26.73 -3.11 -37.29
N TYR A 454 25.63 -2.52 -36.80
CA TYR A 454 24.97 -1.41 -37.49
C TYR A 454 24.58 -0.28 -36.53
N ARG A 455 25.07 0.93 -36.84
CA ARG A 455 24.75 2.20 -36.19
C ARG A 455 23.26 2.62 -36.32
N ASP A 456 22.43 1.80 -36.97
CA ASP A 456 21.01 2.05 -37.17
C ASP A 456 20.19 1.35 -36.10
N ILE A 457 19.91 2.12 -35.07
CA ILE A 457 18.84 1.88 -34.13
C ILE A 457 17.53 1.68 -34.90
N ARG A 458 17.00 0.45 -34.93
CA ARG A 458 15.64 0.21 -35.43
C ARG A 458 14.66 0.17 -34.26
N PRO A 459 13.64 1.05 -34.25
CA PRO A 459 12.56 0.92 -33.27
C PRO A 459 11.89 -0.45 -33.42
N ALA A 460 11.41 -1.00 -32.31
CA ALA A 460 10.59 -2.20 -32.35
C ALA A 460 9.36 -1.94 -33.24
N PRO A 461 8.85 -2.95 -33.97
CA PRO A 461 7.60 -2.81 -34.71
C PRO A 461 6.45 -2.38 -33.80
N ASP A 462 5.57 -1.50 -34.30
CA ASP A 462 4.45 -0.95 -33.53
C ASP A 462 3.43 -2.02 -33.07
N ASP A 463 3.44 -3.20 -33.69
CA ASP A 463 2.59 -4.34 -33.35
C ASP A 463 3.28 -5.40 -32.48
N LEU A 464 4.56 -5.22 -32.12
CA LEU A 464 5.32 -6.16 -31.30
C LEU A 464 5.34 -5.73 -29.83
N VAL A 465 4.88 -6.61 -28.94
CA VAL A 465 4.84 -6.35 -27.50
C VAL A 465 5.65 -7.42 -26.75
N GLN A 466 6.59 -6.98 -25.91
CA GLN A 466 7.29 -7.89 -25.02
C GLN A 466 6.43 -8.22 -23.79
N LEU A 467 6.18 -9.51 -23.57
CA LEU A 467 5.59 -10.02 -22.34
C LEU A 467 6.67 -10.30 -21.29
N LYS A 468 6.35 -10.08 -20.02
CA LYS A 468 7.22 -10.43 -18.91
C LYS A 468 7.39 -11.93 -18.83
N THR A 469 8.59 -12.40 -18.51
CA THR A 469 8.83 -13.81 -18.19
C THR A 469 8.73 -14.10 -16.70
N TYR A 470 8.56 -15.37 -16.32
CA TYR A 470 8.67 -15.77 -14.91
C TYR A 470 10.05 -15.42 -14.30
N ARG A 471 11.12 -15.43 -15.08
CA ARG A 471 12.46 -14.96 -14.69
C ARG A 471 12.45 -13.48 -14.30
N GLN A 472 11.84 -12.64 -15.12
CA GLN A 472 11.69 -11.21 -14.82
C GLN A 472 10.81 -11.00 -13.58
N ILE A 473 9.73 -11.78 -13.42
CA ILE A 473 8.91 -11.77 -12.21
C ILE A 473 9.74 -12.16 -10.98
N LEU A 474 10.51 -13.25 -11.02
CA LEU A 474 11.41 -13.69 -9.95
C LEU A 474 12.40 -12.57 -9.57
N HIS A 475 13.04 -11.93 -10.54
CA HIS A 475 13.98 -10.84 -10.30
C HIS A 475 13.32 -9.62 -9.64
N GLN A 476 12.11 -9.24 -10.08
CA GLN A 476 11.35 -8.15 -9.46
C GLN A 476 10.82 -8.54 -8.08
N TYR A 477 10.41 -9.80 -7.92
CA TYR A 477 9.84 -10.34 -6.70
C TYR A 477 10.88 -10.32 -5.57
N ARG A 478 12.10 -10.79 -5.84
CA ARG A 478 13.16 -10.91 -4.83
C ARG A 478 13.78 -9.58 -4.40
N ARG A 479 13.54 -8.51 -5.16
CA ARG A 479 14.08 -7.15 -4.93
C ARG A 479 12.98 -6.15 -4.60
N ARG A 480 11.79 -6.62 -4.20
CA ARG A 480 10.66 -5.75 -3.90
C ARG A 480 10.95 -4.93 -2.65
N PRO A 481 11.01 -3.59 -2.72
CA PRO A 481 11.28 -2.78 -1.53
C PRO A 481 10.12 -2.80 -0.53
N GLU A 482 10.42 -2.73 0.77
CA GLU A 482 9.42 -2.46 1.81
C GLU A 482 9.10 -0.96 1.84
N HIS A 483 8.16 -0.53 1.01
CA HIS A 483 7.84 0.90 0.85
C HIS A 483 7.35 1.58 2.14
N LYS A 484 6.79 0.82 3.10
CA LYS A 484 6.25 1.39 4.34
C LYS A 484 7.34 1.67 5.39
N ALA A 485 8.58 1.28 5.14
CA ALA A 485 9.70 1.45 6.04
C ALA A 485 10.84 2.26 5.41
N ASN A 486 11.72 2.75 6.27
CA ASN A 486 13.01 3.29 5.90
C ASN A 486 14.10 2.23 6.13
N GLY A 487 15.18 2.30 5.36
CA GLY A 487 16.36 1.49 5.56
C GLY A 487 17.20 1.96 6.74
N PRO A 488 18.32 1.25 7.03
CA PRO A 488 19.29 1.63 8.06
C PRO A 488 19.84 3.06 7.93
N ASP A 489 19.86 3.60 6.71
CA ASP A 489 20.33 4.96 6.38
C ASP A 489 19.27 6.05 6.63
N GLY A 490 18.08 5.68 7.15
CA GLY A 490 16.96 6.57 7.40
C GLY A 490 16.20 7.00 6.14
N LYS A 491 16.55 6.49 4.95
CA LYS A 491 15.88 6.80 3.69
C LYS A 491 14.83 5.74 3.33
N PRO A 492 13.84 6.03 2.47
CA PRO A 492 12.89 5.04 2.02
C PRO A 492 13.57 3.81 1.40
N CYS A 493 13.10 2.61 1.73
CA CYS A 493 13.69 1.38 1.20
C CYS A 493 13.68 1.35 -0.34
N HIS A 494 14.74 0.79 -0.90
CA HIS A 494 14.91 0.49 -2.33
C HIS A 494 15.28 -0.98 -2.52
N SER A 495 15.54 -1.39 -3.77
CA SER A 495 15.69 -2.79 -4.20
C SER A 495 16.91 -3.53 -3.63
N SER A 496 17.82 -2.82 -2.96
CA SER A 496 19.02 -3.38 -2.33
C SER A 496 19.13 -3.01 -0.85
N THR A 497 18.06 -2.48 -0.26
CA THR A 497 18.03 -2.20 1.18
C THR A 497 18.02 -3.51 1.97
N THR A 498 18.95 -3.64 2.91
CA THR A 498 19.08 -4.79 3.83
C THR A 498 19.46 -4.30 5.21
N GLY A 499 19.03 -4.99 6.26
CA GLY A 499 19.34 -4.67 7.66
C GLY A 499 18.10 -4.31 8.48
N LEU A 500 18.32 -3.65 9.62
CA LEU A 500 17.26 -3.26 10.54
C LEU A 500 16.46 -2.09 9.96
N LEU A 501 15.22 -2.38 9.54
CA LEU A 501 14.32 -1.38 8.99
C LEU A 501 13.74 -0.50 10.09
N GLN A 502 13.49 0.77 9.74
CA GLN A 502 12.93 1.78 10.62
C GLN A 502 11.52 2.17 10.18
N ARG A 503 10.67 2.56 11.13
CA ARG A 503 9.35 3.11 10.78
C ARG A 503 9.52 4.38 9.96
N ARG A 504 8.72 4.50 8.90
CA ARG A 504 8.76 5.66 8.03
C ARG A 504 7.86 6.76 8.57
N THR A 505 8.43 7.92 8.89
CA THR A 505 7.64 9.08 9.30
C THR A 505 6.74 9.55 8.16
N VAL A 506 5.45 9.72 8.46
CA VAL A 506 4.43 10.22 7.55
C VAL A 506 3.97 11.60 8.02
N ARG A 507 3.81 12.52 7.07
CA ARG A 507 3.21 13.84 7.31
C ARG A 507 1.94 13.94 6.49
N LEU A 508 0.84 14.31 7.14
CA LEU A 508 -0.44 14.47 6.47
C LEU A 508 -0.42 15.70 5.57
N ALA A 509 -0.38 15.45 4.26
CA ALA A 509 -0.55 16.46 3.22
C ALA A 509 -2.03 16.77 2.97
N ARG A 510 -2.79 15.72 2.63
CA ARG A 510 -4.21 15.76 2.28
C ARG A 510 -4.87 14.46 2.73
N LEU A 511 -6.15 14.54 3.13
CA LEU A 511 -7.00 13.38 3.35
C LEU A 511 -7.78 13.10 2.07
N HIS A 512 -7.83 11.83 1.69
CA HIS A 512 -8.64 11.34 0.58
C HIS A 512 -9.72 10.41 1.11
N HIS A 513 -10.95 10.60 0.66
CA HIS A 513 -12.10 9.77 1.01
C HIS A 513 -12.32 8.75 -0.11
N ILE A 514 -11.93 7.52 0.15
CA ILE A 514 -12.07 6.41 -0.79
C ILE A 514 -13.01 5.35 -0.23
N GLY A 515 -13.69 4.64 -1.12
CA GLY A 515 -14.51 3.48 -0.80
C GLY A 515 -13.70 2.28 -0.34
N LYS A 516 -14.41 1.22 0.00
CA LYS A 516 -13.83 -0.04 0.43
C LYS A 516 -13.26 -0.78 -0.79
N GLU A 517 -12.05 -1.31 -0.67
CA GLU A 517 -11.39 -2.15 -1.68
C GLU A 517 -12.00 -3.55 -1.69
N THR A 518 -13.22 -3.71 -2.21
CA THR A 518 -13.94 -5.00 -2.15
C THR A 518 -14.31 -5.60 -3.50
N ASN A 519 -14.17 -4.87 -4.61
CA ASN A 519 -14.67 -5.35 -5.90
C ASN A 519 -13.53 -5.64 -6.89
N GLN A 520 -13.73 -6.68 -7.71
CA GLN A 520 -12.84 -7.06 -8.82
C GLN A 520 -11.36 -7.25 -8.42
N LEU A 521 -11.10 -7.75 -7.21
CA LEU A 521 -9.74 -7.96 -6.69
C LEU A 521 -8.89 -8.84 -7.61
N ASP A 522 -9.49 -9.86 -8.24
CA ASP A 522 -8.81 -10.72 -9.19
C ASP A 522 -8.38 -9.92 -10.43
N GLU A 523 -9.28 -9.17 -11.05
CA GLU A 523 -8.93 -8.32 -12.20
C GLU A 523 -7.91 -7.24 -11.84
N TRP A 524 -7.98 -6.67 -10.64
CA TRP A 524 -6.96 -5.73 -10.16
C TRP A 524 -5.59 -6.39 -10.04
N GLN A 525 -5.53 -7.57 -9.43
CA GLN A 525 -4.28 -8.31 -9.24
C GLN A 525 -3.66 -8.77 -10.56
N THR A 526 -4.48 -9.09 -11.56
CA THR A 526 -4.01 -9.44 -12.90
C THR A 526 -3.67 -8.22 -13.77
N GLY A 527 -3.80 -7.00 -13.24
CA GLY A 527 -3.60 -5.77 -14.00
C GLY A 527 -4.66 -5.55 -15.09
N GLY A 528 -5.84 -6.16 -14.96
CA GLY A 528 -6.93 -6.12 -15.92
C GLY A 528 -7.80 -4.86 -15.84
N ILE A 529 -7.70 -4.07 -14.76
CA ILE A 529 -8.47 -2.83 -14.53
C ILE A 529 -7.58 -1.76 -13.89
N SER A 530 -7.83 -0.49 -14.22
CA SER A 530 -7.13 0.64 -13.59
C SER A 530 -7.55 0.81 -12.11
N PRO A 531 -6.73 1.49 -11.27
CA PRO A 531 -7.05 1.75 -9.87
C PRO A 531 -8.40 2.46 -9.68
N ASP A 532 -8.76 3.33 -10.62
CA ASP A 532 -9.99 4.14 -10.59
C ASP A 532 -11.26 3.28 -10.75
N HIS A 533 -11.11 2.04 -11.23
CA HIS A 533 -12.21 1.08 -11.30
C HIS A 533 -12.36 0.25 -10.03
N VAL A 534 -11.36 0.21 -9.14
CA VAL A 534 -11.37 -0.61 -7.90
C VAL A 534 -11.84 0.21 -6.70
N LEU A 535 -11.53 1.51 -6.69
CA LEU A 535 -11.85 2.42 -5.61
C LEU A 535 -12.86 3.48 -6.06
N THR A 536 -13.92 3.66 -5.28
CA THR A 536 -14.80 4.82 -5.44
C THR A 536 -14.15 6.02 -4.75
N ASP A 537 -13.87 7.08 -5.50
CA ASP A 537 -13.45 8.36 -4.94
C ASP A 537 -14.67 9.18 -4.52
N TYR A 538 -14.68 9.64 -3.26
CA TYR A 538 -15.71 10.46 -2.66
C TYR A 538 -15.27 11.91 -2.42
N ASP A 539 -14.02 12.26 -2.73
CA ASP A 539 -13.53 13.63 -2.57
C ASP A 539 -14.29 14.61 -3.48
N SER A 540 -14.42 15.84 -2.99
CA SER A 540 -14.87 16.93 -3.85
C SER A 540 -13.71 17.42 -4.71
N PRO A 541 -13.93 17.77 -6.00
CA PRO A 541 -12.91 18.42 -6.83
C PRO A 541 -12.35 19.72 -6.23
N ASN A 542 -13.07 20.35 -5.30
CA ASN A 542 -12.64 21.57 -4.62
C ASN A 542 -11.65 21.34 -3.47
N ASP A 543 -11.49 20.10 -2.99
CA ASP A 543 -10.73 19.84 -1.77
C ASP A 543 -9.24 20.08 -2.01
N ALA A 544 -8.67 19.58 -3.12
CA ALA A 544 -7.28 19.87 -3.49
C ALA A 544 -7.07 21.37 -3.77
N LEU A 545 -8.03 21.98 -4.46
CA LEU A 545 -7.96 23.39 -4.80
C LEU A 545 -7.88 24.24 -3.52
N THR A 546 -8.72 23.94 -2.53
CA THR A 546 -8.81 24.69 -1.28
C THR A 546 -7.68 24.36 -0.31
N ASP A 547 -7.31 23.08 -0.16
CA ASP A 547 -6.33 22.66 0.84
C ASP A 547 -4.87 22.80 0.39
N LEU A 548 -4.58 22.78 -0.92
CA LEU A 548 -3.21 22.78 -1.45
C LEU A 548 -2.95 23.91 -2.45
N VAL A 549 -3.80 24.06 -3.46
CA VAL A 549 -3.54 24.96 -4.61
C VAL A 549 -3.68 26.43 -4.21
N LEU A 550 -4.84 26.84 -3.67
CA LEU A 550 -5.10 28.23 -3.27
C LEU A 550 -4.13 28.71 -2.17
N PRO A 551 -3.80 27.90 -1.14
CA PRO A 551 -2.76 28.26 -0.17
C PRO A 551 -1.38 28.46 -0.81
N ALA A 552 -0.99 27.62 -1.79
CA ALA A 552 0.26 27.82 -2.53
C ALA A 552 0.22 29.07 -3.42
N LEU A 553 -0.95 29.51 -3.84
CA LEU A 553 -1.13 30.77 -4.59
C LEU A 553 -1.39 31.99 -3.68
N ALA A 554 -1.26 31.85 -2.36
CA ALA A 554 -1.54 32.94 -1.42
C ALA A 554 -0.65 34.18 -1.65
N SER A 555 0.55 34.00 -2.20
CA SER A 555 1.47 35.09 -2.57
C SER A 555 1.03 35.87 -3.82
N HIS A 556 0.13 35.33 -4.64
CA HIS A 556 -0.40 35.99 -5.81
C HIS A 556 -1.60 36.86 -5.43
N THR A 557 -1.70 38.04 -6.03
CA THR A 557 -2.90 38.87 -5.92
C THR A 557 -4.04 38.29 -6.77
N THR A 558 -5.28 38.66 -6.46
CA THR A 558 -6.45 38.29 -7.27
C THR A 558 -6.26 38.68 -8.74
N GLN A 559 -5.74 39.88 -9.00
CA GLN A 559 -5.52 40.37 -10.36
C GLN A 559 -4.47 39.54 -11.10
N GLN A 560 -3.36 39.19 -10.43
CA GLN A 560 -2.32 38.35 -11.03
C GLN A 560 -2.85 36.97 -11.43
N LEU A 561 -3.71 36.36 -10.59
CA LEU A 561 -4.35 35.10 -10.92
C LEU A 561 -5.37 35.26 -12.06
N ALA A 562 -6.15 36.34 -12.06
CA ALA A 562 -7.13 36.64 -13.11
C ALA A 562 -6.45 36.74 -14.48
N ASP A 563 -5.37 37.52 -14.55
CA ASP A 563 -4.58 37.73 -15.77
C ASP A 563 -3.93 36.42 -16.26
N HIS A 564 -3.40 35.60 -15.33
CA HIS A 564 -2.71 34.36 -15.68
C HIS A 564 -3.67 33.26 -16.15
N ILE A 565 -4.87 33.18 -15.56
CA ILE A 565 -5.84 32.12 -15.83
C ILE A 565 -6.84 32.51 -16.94
N GLY A 566 -6.95 33.81 -17.25
CA GLY A 566 -7.91 34.33 -18.22
C GLY A 566 -9.34 34.40 -17.67
N LEU A 567 -9.50 34.71 -16.39
CA LEU A 567 -10.79 34.91 -15.72
C LEU A 567 -10.92 36.33 -15.19
N SER A 568 -12.14 36.76 -14.84
CA SER A 568 -12.32 38.04 -14.16
C SER A 568 -11.81 37.99 -12.71
N ALA A 569 -11.32 39.12 -12.19
CA ALA A 569 -10.89 39.23 -10.79
C ALA A 569 -12.01 38.82 -9.81
N ARG A 570 -13.26 39.15 -10.14
CA ARG A 570 -14.45 38.77 -9.36
C ARG A 570 -14.67 37.25 -9.32
N GLU A 571 -14.41 36.55 -10.42
CA GLU A 571 -14.50 35.08 -10.43
C GLU A 571 -13.40 34.45 -9.60
N ILE A 572 -12.16 34.96 -9.66
CA ILE A 572 -11.07 34.50 -8.80
C ILE A 572 -11.36 34.74 -7.32
N GLU A 573 -11.95 35.88 -6.96
CA GLU A 573 -12.39 36.15 -5.57
C GLU A 573 -13.40 35.13 -5.08
N ARG A 574 -14.41 34.82 -5.90
CA ARG A 574 -15.43 33.81 -5.57
C ARG A 574 -14.83 32.41 -5.47
N ILE A 575 -13.86 32.07 -6.31
CA ILE A 575 -13.12 30.80 -6.22
C ILE A 575 -12.31 30.75 -4.92
N ARG A 576 -11.61 31.84 -4.56
CA ARG A 576 -10.83 31.93 -3.32
C ARG A 576 -11.68 31.87 -2.07
N ALA A 577 -12.87 32.46 -2.11
CA ALA A 577 -13.85 32.41 -1.02
C ALA A 577 -14.51 31.03 -0.88
N GLY A 578 -14.38 30.15 -1.88
CA GLY A 578 -15.06 28.85 -1.93
C GLY A 578 -16.53 28.95 -2.37
N ASP A 579 -16.98 30.13 -2.82
CA ASP A 579 -18.36 30.38 -3.26
C ASP A 579 -18.69 29.71 -4.59
N VAL A 580 -17.66 29.41 -5.41
CA VAL A 580 -17.80 28.80 -6.74
C VAL A 580 -16.72 27.75 -6.96
N SER A 581 -17.17 26.58 -7.40
CA SER A 581 -16.28 25.53 -7.93
C SER A 581 -15.86 25.90 -9.35
N PRO A 582 -14.55 26.08 -9.64
CA PRO A 582 -14.11 26.37 -11.00
C PRO A 582 -14.33 25.18 -11.93
N ARG A 583 -14.41 25.46 -13.24
CA ARG A 583 -14.43 24.40 -14.26
C ARG A 583 -13.13 23.57 -14.20
N PRO A 584 -13.15 22.28 -14.59
CA PRO A 584 -11.97 21.41 -14.53
C PRO A 584 -10.70 22.02 -15.16
N ALA A 585 -10.83 22.63 -16.35
CA ALA A 585 -9.71 23.28 -17.03
C ALA A 585 -9.12 24.47 -16.23
N VAL A 586 -9.97 25.26 -15.56
CA VAL A 586 -9.54 26.38 -14.70
C VAL A 586 -8.82 25.84 -13.46
N SER A 587 -9.38 24.78 -12.84
CA SER A 587 -8.77 24.12 -11.69
C SER A 587 -7.38 23.56 -12.05
N GLU A 588 -7.25 22.96 -13.24
CA GLU A 588 -5.97 22.46 -13.74
C GLU A 588 -4.95 23.60 -13.95
N SER A 589 -5.35 24.71 -14.58
CA SER A 589 -4.47 25.87 -14.78
C SER A 589 -4.01 26.48 -13.44
N LEU A 590 -4.92 26.62 -12.46
CA LEU A 590 -4.57 27.08 -11.12
C LEU A 590 -3.58 26.12 -10.45
N THR A 591 -3.78 24.81 -10.62
CA THR A 591 -2.89 23.80 -10.04
C THR A 591 -1.50 23.85 -10.64
N ARG A 592 -1.39 23.99 -11.98
CA ARG A 592 -0.10 24.15 -12.67
C ARG A 592 0.66 25.38 -12.15
N LEU A 593 0.00 26.54 -12.12
CA LEU A 593 0.60 27.77 -11.60
C LEU A 593 1.08 27.63 -10.15
N ALA A 594 0.29 26.95 -9.31
CA ALA A 594 0.65 26.73 -7.91
C ALA A 594 1.91 25.88 -7.78
N VAL A 595 2.04 24.86 -8.63
CA VAL A 595 3.20 23.96 -8.67
C VAL A 595 4.43 24.71 -9.18
N ASP A 596 4.31 25.47 -10.26
CA ASP A 596 5.42 26.26 -10.81
C ASP A 596 5.93 27.28 -9.79
N THR A 597 5.00 27.95 -9.09
CA THR A 597 5.34 28.85 -7.97
C THR A 597 6.08 28.09 -6.88
N ALA A 598 5.59 26.90 -6.52
CA ALA A 598 6.20 26.08 -5.48
C ALA A 598 7.61 25.62 -5.85
N ILE A 599 7.81 25.13 -7.08
CA ILE A 599 9.12 24.71 -7.59
C ILE A 599 10.09 25.89 -7.56
N THR A 600 9.66 27.04 -8.09
CA THR A 600 10.50 28.26 -8.15
C THR A 600 10.97 28.69 -6.75
N GLU A 601 10.06 28.73 -5.77
CA GLU A 601 10.41 29.10 -4.40
C GLU A 601 11.32 28.06 -3.72
N LEU A 602 11.10 26.77 -3.99
CA LEU A 602 11.92 25.68 -3.45
C LEU A 602 13.32 25.65 -4.06
N ASP A 603 13.44 26.03 -5.34
CA ASP A 603 14.72 26.19 -6.03
C ASP A 603 15.53 27.35 -5.45
N GLN A 604 14.88 28.48 -5.16
CA GLN A 604 15.52 29.63 -4.50
C GLN A 604 16.03 29.30 -3.10
N GLN A 605 15.46 28.30 -2.42
CA GLN A 605 15.91 27.85 -1.11
C GLN A 605 17.11 26.88 -1.17
N HIS A 606 17.65 26.57 -2.35
CA HIS A 606 18.78 25.65 -2.56
C HIS A 606 18.62 24.25 -1.95
N THR A 607 17.38 23.81 -1.74
CA THR A 607 17.12 22.51 -1.15
C THR A 607 17.21 21.42 -2.23
N GLU A 608 18.09 20.42 -2.05
CA GLU A 608 18.12 19.24 -2.93
C GLU A 608 16.84 18.43 -2.75
N HIS A 609 16.10 18.20 -3.84
CA HIS A 609 14.79 17.57 -3.77
C HIS A 609 14.61 16.43 -4.76
N PRO A 610 13.92 15.33 -4.35
CA PRO A 610 13.72 14.15 -5.19
C PRO A 610 13.03 14.43 -6.53
N TRP A 611 12.16 15.45 -6.62
CA TRP A 611 11.45 15.80 -7.85
C TRP A 611 12.29 16.59 -8.87
N LYS A 612 13.45 17.15 -8.49
CA LYS A 612 14.33 17.88 -9.42
C LYS A 612 15.02 16.98 -10.44
N ARG A 613 14.98 15.65 -10.26
CA ARG A 613 15.68 14.67 -11.10
C ARG A 613 14.80 14.06 -12.20
N GLU A 614 13.55 14.51 -12.36
CA GLU A 614 12.61 13.90 -13.32
C GLU A 614 11.94 14.95 -14.21
N PRO A 615 12.05 14.82 -15.55
CA PRO A 615 11.62 15.84 -16.49
C PRO A 615 10.10 15.90 -16.76
N ASP A 616 9.28 15.05 -16.11
CA ASP A 616 7.86 14.93 -16.44
C ASP A 616 6.92 15.19 -15.25
N HIS A 617 6.38 16.41 -15.22
CA HIS A 617 5.49 16.95 -14.20
C HIS A 617 4.00 16.64 -14.43
N THR A 618 3.61 15.76 -15.34
CA THR A 618 2.22 15.73 -15.87
C THR A 618 1.15 15.02 -15.02
N ARG A 619 1.45 14.50 -13.82
CA ARG A 619 0.47 13.76 -12.98
C ARG A 619 0.05 14.51 -11.71
N TYR A 620 -1.26 14.57 -11.44
CA TYR A 620 -1.88 15.29 -10.32
C TYR A 620 -1.30 14.92 -8.93
N ALA A 621 -1.05 13.63 -8.66
CA ALA A 621 -0.43 13.20 -7.39
C ALA A 621 1.00 13.75 -7.17
N LYS A 622 1.73 14.01 -8.27
CA LYS A 622 3.05 14.66 -8.19
C LYS A 622 2.91 16.13 -7.80
N TRP A 623 1.90 16.82 -8.33
CA TRP A 623 1.59 18.21 -7.98
C TRP A 623 1.24 18.37 -6.51
N GLU A 624 0.35 17.52 -5.99
CA GLU A 624 -0.05 17.56 -4.58
C GLU A 624 1.12 17.37 -3.63
N SER A 625 2.05 16.47 -3.97
CA SER A 625 3.26 16.24 -3.16
C SER A 625 4.16 17.48 -3.07
N VAL A 626 4.35 18.19 -4.19
CA VAL A 626 5.14 19.43 -4.22
C VAL A 626 4.44 20.55 -3.45
N LEU A 627 3.13 20.72 -3.65
CA LEU A 627 2.33 21.73 -2.96
C LEU A 627 2.28 21.49 -1.45
N ALA A 628 2.09 20.24 -1.03
CA ALA A 628 2.10 19.86 0.38
C ALA A 628 3.47 20.07 1.01
N TYR A 629 4.55 19.71 0.30
CA TYR A 629 5.91 19.95 0.78
C TYR A 629 6.12 21.45 1.04
N ARG A 630 5.80 22.31 0.06
CA ARG A 630 5.88 23.76 0.23
C ARG A 630 5.02 24.22 1.39
N LYS A 631 3.75 23.81 1.47
CA LYS A 631 2.84 24.20 2.56
C LYS A 631 3.42 23.94 3.95
N HIS A 632 4.08 22.79 4.15
CA HIS A 632 4.66 22.43 5.44
C HIS A 632 6.06 23.02 5.71
N HIS A 633 6.87 23.24 4.67
CA HIS A 633 8.26 23.70 4.81
C HIS A 633 8.42 25.20 4.59
N HIS A 634 7.37 25.88 4.13
CA HIS A 634 7.36 27.32 3.95
C HIS A 634 7.10 28.02 5.29
N ASN A 635 8.19 28.40 5.96
CA ASN A 635 8.17 29.45 6.96
C ASN A 635 8.52 30.77 6.24
N PRO A 636 7.57 31.70 5.96
CA PRO A 636 7.96 33.01 5.46
C PRO A 636 8.71 33.71 6.59
N GLN A 637 10.05 33.63 6.57
CA GLN A 637 10.86 34.42 7.49
C GLN A 637 10.62 35.89 7.16
N ARG A 638 9.91 36.61 8.04
CA ARG A 638 9.73 38.06 7.89
C ARG A 638 11.08 38.73 8.06
N LEU A 639 11.64 39.19 6.95
CA LEU A 639 12.89 39.93 6.93
C LEU A 639 12.62 41.42 7.17
N CYS A 640 13.57 42.06 7.83
CA CYS A 640 13.48 43.49 8.13
C CYS A 640 13.43 44.33 6.84
N PRO A 641 12.44 45.24 6.66
CA PRO A 641 12.21 45.96 5.41
C PRO A 641 13.32 46.94 4.99
N CYS A 642 14.30 47.23 5.87
CA CYS A 642 15.44 48.09 5.54
C CYS A 642 16.54 47.38 4.71
N GLY A 643 16.36 46.10 4.37
CA GLY A 643 17.32 45.30 3.60
C GLY A 643 18.48 44.72 4.42
N CYS A 644 18.43 44.78 5.76
CA CYS A 644 19.52 44.27 6.61
C CYS A 644 19.52 42.73 6.80
N GLY A 645 18.53 42.03 6.27
CA GLY A 645 18.45 40.57 6.33
C GLY A 645 18.16 39.97 7.71
N GLN A 646 17.93 40.78 8.76
CA GLN A 646 17.59 40.26 10.08
C GLN A 646 16.15 39.73 10.14
N LYS A 647 15.97 38.58 10.80
CA LYS A 647 14.69 37.91 11.03
C LYS A 647 13.87 38.63 12.10
N LEU A 648 12.60 38.87 11.84
CA LEU A 648 11.69 39.55 12.75
C LEU A 648 10.91 38.54 13.60
N THR A 649 10.82 38.80 14.91
CA THR A 649 9.85 38.12 15.78
C THR A 649 8.44 38.70 15.57
N ARG A 650 7.38 37.98 15.98
CA ARG A 650 5.96 38.28 15.65
C ARG A 650 5.49 39.72 15.89
N ARG A 651 6.13 40.49 16.79
CA ARG A 651 5.75 41.88 17.15
C ARG A 651 6.65 42.98 16.58
N GLN A 652 7.79 42.63 15.97
CA GLN A 652 8.76 43.61 15.45
C GLN A 652 8.46 44.00 13.99
N LYS A 653 8.43 45.31 13.69
CA LYS A 653 8.40 45.83 12.30
C LYS A 653 9.81 46.03 11.71
N TYR A 654 10.80 46.25 12.57
CA TYR A 654 12.21 46.41 12.23
C TYR A 654 13.05 45.70 13.27
N ALA A 655 14.23 45.21 12.88
CA ALA A 655 15.10 44.47 13.78
C ALA A 655 15.68 45.35 14.91
N THR A 656 15.94 46.63 14.60
CA THR A 656 16.40 47.64 15.57
C THR A 656 15.89 49.02 15.19
N ASP A 657 15.97 49.97 16.12
CA ASP A 657 15.60 51.37 15.88
C ASP A 657 16.54 52.06 14.85
N ALA A 658 17.79 51.58 14.74
CA ALA A 658 18.72 51.96 13.68
C ALA A 658 18.28 51.46 12.30
N CYS A 659 17.67 50.27 12.19
CA CYS A 659 17.10 49.74 10.94
C CYS A 659 15.93 50.57 10.44
N ARG A 660 15.05 51.04 11.34
CA ARG A 660 13.97 51.98 11.04
C ARG A 660 14.52 53.30 10.48
N LYS A 661 15.57 53.87 11.09
CA LYS A 661 16.22 55.11 10.62
C LYS A 661 16.95 54.92 9.27
N ARG A 662 17.53 53.74 9.01
CA ARG A 662 18.24 53.41 7.77
C ARG A 662 17.28 53.25 6.58
N HIS A 663 16.13 52.60 6.78
CA HIS A 663 15.06 52.56 5.78
C HIS A 663 14.57 53.98 5.44
N ASN A 664 14.34 54.82 6.45
CA ASN A 664 13.86 56.18 6.23
C ASN A 664 14.90 57.09 5.55
N ARG A 665 16.21 56.84 5.75
CA ARG A 665 17.30 57.53 5.02
C ARG A 665 17.48 57.05 3.57
N ALA A 666 17.28 55.76 3.30
CA ALA A 666 17.36 55.21 1.95
C ALA A 666 16.23 55.71 1.03
N VAL A 667 15.09 56.07 1.62
CA VAL A 667 13.97 56.74 0.93
C VAL A 667 14.23 58.24 0.72
N ALA A 668 15.23 58.83 1.41
CA ALA A 668 15.51 60.27 1.38
C ALA A 668 16.74 60.71 0.56
N VAL A 669 17.65 59.80 0.14
CA VAL A 669 18.88 60.20 -0.60
C VAL A 669 19.25 59.18 -1.70
N ARG A 670 18.89 59.48 -2.95
CA ARG A 670 19.67 59.16 -4.15
C ARG A 670 19.45 60.21 -5.25
N PRO A 671 20.39 61.15 -5.44
CA PRO A 671 20.67 61.78 -6.73
C PRO A 671 22.07 61.40 -7.28
N VAL A 672 22.08 60.96 -8.54
CA VAL A 672 23.04 61.17 -9.65
C VAL A 672 24.54 61.55 -9.36
N LEU A 673 25.43 60.60 -9.72
CA LEU A 673 26.77 60.65 -10.40
C LEU A 673 28.05 61.34 -9.82
N ALA A 674 29.06 60.47 -9.56
CA ALA A 674 30.42 60.36 -10.18
C ALA A 674 31.61 61.34 -9.94
N ARG A 675 32.77 60.71 -9.63
CA ARG A 675 34.22 60.97 -9.97
C ARG A 675 35.08 62.01 -9.18
N GLY A 676 36.30 61.56 -8.80
CA GLY A 676 37.49 62.40 -8.50
C GLY A 676 38.55 61.69 -7.62
N ARG A 677 39.85 61.80 -7.95
CA ARG A 677 41.01 60.98 -7.48
C ARG A 677 41.99 61.78 -6.58
N VAL A 678 42.79 61.04 -5.77
CA VAL A 678 44.21 61.26 -5.34
C VAL A 678 44.52 62.42 -4.35
N ARG A 679 44.92 62.11 -3.12
CA ARG A 679 46.30 61.84 -2.63
C ARG A 679 46.24 61.05 -1.33
#